data_AF-A0A5J4W3B1-F1
#
_entry.id   AF-A0A5J4W3B1-F1
#
_cell.length_a   1.000
_cell.length_b   1.000
_cell.length_c   1.000
_cell.angle_alpha   90.00
_cell.angle_beta   90.00
_cell.angle_gamma   90.00
#
_symmetry.space_group_name_H-M   'P 1'
#
loop_
_entity.id
_entity.type
_entity.pdbx_description
1 polymer ?
#
loop_
_entity_poly.entity_id
_entity_poly.type
_entity_poly.pdbx_seq_one_letter_code
_entity_poly.pdbx_strand_id
1 'polypeptide(L)'
;MGNQLRACQLNLINKVNSSCTCDTNSTDHPYNQCIKERLCLTDLIRQDAIDCPCLSTGDPRANDTCPAYCVKGSANQSCVCDTNKTGYTVEQCQNEKKCITDLIHQSNVTCPCLSTGDPRANGTCPGYCIRGYVTSDCTCDSNLQSFPVDSCLKEKKCKFDLINQNTSDCPCQATGDPRAGSACPAYCGKGQVTPECVCDYYIPDFTVAQCQKEKTCLSDLINKPATDCPCLSSGDPRAGKGQCPAYCTAKNTPTSDCVCDSNPSAQYPPQTCQSDKKCNVSSSSTVPKDSCICTGTNYPSGCKCPTNSSQLIGIPSYRCECLSTADPRANGICPAYCVKGQVNASCECDTNSSSFIFANCQKEKLCFTDLVHQTSSDCPCLSTGDPRLGSDQCPDYCVKGQVTANCTCNTNVTGYTVDQCKKEKLCVTNLVNQTAADCPCLPTGDPRAGKGQCPAYCIKDQVNQSCVCDTNMPGYTVAQCQTEKKCKFDLASQTNATCQCLSTSDPRAGKGQCPAYCTAKDQPSQSCVCDSNPNAQYPPSSCQSQKKCNVSSSQTVTKDSCTCSGSNHPTGCRCPSETTQLTGIPTNQCECRTTGDPRAGSTCPAYCVNGQVNSSCVCDSDNTYLPYTTCERDKACTINLVNQNNITCPCLSTGDPRAGQGQCPAYCIKGYANTTCACDTGSTYYPIAQCNIDKLCITDLIHQSITDCPCMIQSDPRAGGICPAYCTSKDEITLNCVCETGSSIYPQATCERDKLCIVDLIHQPISSCPCLEFNDPRDESVCKPLDSDPTDPIILDPSEKDPETDQEQGSGSKQDDEKKTEKEESKTFNMIWIIFIVIGVLAVVLIIGKVINFNII
;
A
#
# COMPACT_ATOMS: atom_id res chain seq x y z
N MET A 1 -114.11 14.85 -63.51
CA MET A 1 -114.73 13.84 -62.62
C MET A 1 -113.75 12.69 -62.48
N GLY A 2 -113.62 12.09 -61.29
CA GLY A 2 -112.76 10.91 -61.08
C GLY A 2 -111.50 11.15 -60.25
N ASN A 3 -111.65 11.62 -59.00
CA ASN A 3 -110.60 11.41 -58.00
C ASN A 3 -110.52 9.91 -57.68
N GLN A 4 -109.35 9.30 -57.82
CA GLN A 4 -108.95 8.19 -56.96
C GLN A 4 -107.50 8.42 -56.51
N LEU A 5 -107.35 8.87 -55.26
CA LEU A 5 -106.14 8.60 -54.50
C LEU A 5 -105.96 7.07 -54.47
N ARG A 6 -104.74 6.58 -54.73
CA ARG A 6 -104.32 5.29 -54.20
C ARG A 6 -103.37 5.55 -53.04
N ALA A 7 -103.83 5.14 -51.86
CA ALA A 7 -103.12 5.22 -50.60
C ALA A 7 -101.83 4.38 -50.61
N CYS A 8 -100.95 4.65 -49.65
CA CYS A 8 -99.77 3.85 -49.37
C CYS A 8 -100.15 2.38 -49.11
N GLN A 9 -99.75 1.46 -50.00
CA GLN A 9 -99.57 0.07 -49.58
C GLN A 9 -98.30 -0.02 -48.76
N LEU A 10 -98.43 -0.28 -47.45
CA LEU A 10 -97.32 -0.82 -46.68
C LEU A 10 -96.93 -2.17 -47.29
N ASN A 11 -95.77 -2.21 -47.94
CA ASN A 11 -95.05 -3.46 -48.16
C ASN A 11 -94.12 -3.70 -46.97
N LEU A 12 -93.81 -4.97 -46.70
CA LEU A 12 -93.27 -5.51 -45.43
C LEU A 12 -91.84 -5.08 -45.02
N ILE A 13 -91.34 -3.95 -45.51
CA ILE A 13 -90.07 -3.34 -45.09
C ILE A 13 -90.33 -1.84 -44.90
N ASN A 14 -90.27 -1.37 -43.65
CA ASN A 14 -90.59 0.00 -43.23
C ASN A 14 -89.76 1.07 -43.97
N LYS A 15 -90.26 1.57 -45.10
CA LYS A 15 -89.77 2.78 -45.77
C LYS A 15 -90.93 3.57 -46.39
N VAL A 16 -91.26 4.71 -45.78
CA VAL A 16 -92.03 5.78 -46.42
C VAL A 16 -91.21 6.27 -47.63
N ASN A 17 -91.85 6.52 -48.77
CA ASN A 17 -91.18 7.11 -49.94
C ASN A 17 -91.29 8.64 -49.88
N SER A 18 -90.33 9.36 -50.46
CA SER A 18 -90.29 10.83 -50.51
C SER A 18 -91.53 11.48 -51.17
N SER A 19 -92.30 10.70 -51.92
CA SER A 19 -93.56 11.11 -52.56
C SER A 19 -94.83 10.92 -51.70
N CYS A 20 -94.72 10.54 -50.43
CA CYS A 20 -95.89 10.28 -49.57
C CYS A 20 -96.55 11.57 -49.04
N THR A 21 -97.87 11.67 -49.22
CA THR A 21 -98.75 12.68 -48.60
C THR A 21 -99.39 12.11 -47.33
N CYS A 22 -99.17 12.74 -46.19
CA CYS A 22 -99.82 12.36 -44.93
C CYS A 22 -101.31 12.72 -44.94
N ASP A 23 -102.17 11.79 -44.52
CA ASP A 23 -103.62 11.97 -44.40
C ASP A 23 -103.97 12.46 -42.99
N THR A 24 -104.76 13.53 -42.87
CA THR A 24 -105.19 14.08 -41.59
C THR A 24 -106.23 13.22 -40.87
N ASN A 25 -106.85 12.26 -41.56
CA ASN A 25 -107.91 11.40 -41.05
C ASN A 25 -107.43 9.98 -40.68
N SER A 26 -106.12 9.69 -40.76
CA SER A 26 -105.59 8.37 -40.39
C SER A 26 -105.59 8.18 -38.87
N THR A 27 -106.28 7.14 -38.39
CA THR A 27 -106.28 6.74 -36.97
C THR A 27 -105.06 5.92 -36.59
N ASP A 28 -104.50 5.17 -37.54
CA ASP A 28 -103.46 4.17 -37.27
C ASP A 28 -102.05 4.76 -37.38
N HIS A 29 -101.89 5.86 -38.11
CA HIS A 29 -100.64 6.60 -38.24
C HIS A 29 -100.91 8.10 -38.10
N PRO A 30 -100.79 8.67 -36.88
CA PRO A 30 -101.12 10.07 -36.63
C PRO A 30 -100.41 11.01 -37.61
N TYR A 31 -101.12 12.03 -38.10
CA TYR A 31 -100.59 12.96 -39.10
C TYR A 31 -99.21 13.52 -38.72
N ASN A 32 -99.03 13.90 -37.45
CA ASN A 32 -97.76 14.41 -36.92
C ASN A 32 -96.63 13.35 -36.93
N GLN A 33 -96.95 12.09 -36.68
CA GLN A 33 -96.01 10.96 -36.77
C GLN A 33 -95.55 10.75 -38.23
N CYS A 34 -96.49 10.76 -39.18
CA CYS A 34 -96.18 10.65 -40.61
C CYS A 34 -95.33 11.83 -41.12
N ILE A 35 -95.64 13.06 -40.69
CA ILE A 35 -94.85 14.25 -41.04
C ILE A 35 -93.43 14.13 -40.48
N LYS A 36 -93.27 13.69 -39.23
CA LYS A 36 -91.97 13.48 -38.58
C LYS A 36 -91.10 12.46 -39.34
N GLU A 37 -91.64 11.28 -39.62
CA GLU A 37 -90.92 10.23 -40.35
C GLU A 37 -90.57 10.64 -41.79
N ARG A 38 -91.45 11.39 -42.46
CA ARG A 38 -91.15 11.97 -43.77
C ARG A 38 -90.01 12.99 -43.70
N LEU A 39 -89.98 13.85 -42.67
CA LEU A 39 -88.89 14.80 -42.46
C LEU A 39 -87.55 14.09 -42.19
N CYS A 40 -87.52 13.02 -41.40
CA CYS A 40 -86.33 12.18 -41.21
C CYS A 40 -85.79 11.59 -42.52
N LEU A 41 -86.63 11.44 -43.56
CA LEU A 41 -86.23 10.89 -44.86
C LEU A 41 -85.90 11.95 -45.92
N THR A 42 -86.32 13.21 -45.74
CA THR A 42 -86.19 14.26 -46.78
C THR A 42 -85.39 15.50 -46.36
N ASP A 43 -85.30 15.80 -45.06
CA ASP A 43 -84.53 16.96 -44.54
C ASP A 43 -83.83 16.61 -43.22
N LEU A 44 -83.13 15.47 -43.22
CA LEU A 44 -82.48 14.88 -42.04
C LEU A 44 -81.48 15.83 -41.35
N ILE A 45 -80.83 16.71 -42.11
CA ILE A 45 -79.85 17.70 -41.61
C ILE A 45 -80.46 18.67 -40.59
N ARG A 46 -81.78 18.90 -40.63
CA ARG A 46 -82.48 19.83 -39.73
C ARG A 46 -83.28 19.14 -38.62
N GLN A 47 -83.07 17.85 -38.38
CA GLN A 47 -83.77 17.08 -37.35
C GLN A 47 -82.81 16.65 -36.23
N ASP A 48 -83.24 16.75 -34.98
CA ASP A 48 -82.48 16.31 -33.82
C ASP A 48 -82.33 14.77 -33.78
N ALA A 49 -81.28 14.26 -33.13
CA ALA A 49 -81.03 12.83 -32.95
C ALA A 49 -82.08 12.13 -32.07
N ILE A 50 -82.74 12.86 -31.16
CA ILE A 50 -83.87 12.39 -30.35
C ILE A 50 -85.11 12.15 -31.21
N ASP A 51 -85.30 12.98 -32.24
CA ASP A 51 -86.49 12.94 -33.11
C ASP A 51 -86.32 12.00 -34.31
N CYS A 52 -85.10 11.91 -34.87
CA CYS A 52 -84.74 11.02 -35.96
C CYS A 52 -83.45 10.25 -35.57
N PRO A 53 -83.51 8.96 -35.22
CA PRO A 53 -82.34 8.18 -34.81
C PRO A 53 -81.20 8.23 -35.82
N CYS A 54 -79.97 8.32 -35.34
CA CYS A 54 -78.77 8.39 -36.18
C CYS A 54 -78.63 7.17 -37.11
N LEU A 55 -78.40 7.40 -38.40
CA LEU A 55 -78.19 6.34 -39.37
C LEU A 55 -76.77 5.75 -39.23
N SER A 56 -76.65 4.42 -39.31
CA SER A 56 -75.37 3.71 -39.10
C SER A 56 -74.29 4.06 -40.14
N THR A 57 -74.70 4.46 -41.35
CA THR A 57 -73.79 4.88 -42.42
C THR A 57 -74.35 6.09 -43.17
N GLY A 58 -73.52 7.11 -43.36
CA GLY A 58 -73.85 8.28 -44.18
C GLY A 58 -74.87 9.25 -43.58
N ASP A 59 -75.13 9.23 -42.26
CA ASP A 59 -75.91 10.29 -41.62
C ASP A 59 -75.18 11.64 -41.80
N PRO A 60 -75.80 12.65 -42.44
CA PRO A 60 -75.14 13.93 -42.69
C PRO A 60 -74.95 14.77 -41.42
N ARG A 61 -75.49 14.33 -40.27
CA ARG A 61 -75.27 14.91 -38.93
C ARG A 61 -74.08 14.28 -38.18
N ALA A 62 -73.34 13.35 -38.80
CA ALA A 62 -72.17 12.73 -38.19
C ALA A 62 -71.09 13.79 -37.88
N ASN A 63 -70.47 13.67 -36.70
CA ASN A 63 -69.54 14.62 -36.08
C ASN A 63 -70.18 15.86 -35.42
N ASP A 64 -71.52 15.98 -35.41
CA ASP A 64 -72.25 17.02 -34.67
C ASP A 64 -73.21 16.36 -33.66
N THR A 65 -74.49 16.21 -34.00
CA THR A 65 -75.50 15.55 -33.15
C THR A 65 -75.47 14.02 -33.22
N CYS A 66 -74.74 13.42 -34.15
CA CYS A 66 -74.60 11.96 -34.28
C CYS A 66 -73.13 11.49 -34.16
N PRO A 67 -72.85 10.34 -33.50
CA PRO A 67 -71.49 9.84 -33.32
C PRO A 67 -70.75 9.61 -34.64
N ALA A 68 -69.47 9.97 -34.69
CA ALA A 68 -68.60 9.67 -35.80
C ALA A 68 -68.32 8.15 -35.87
N TYR A 69 -68.59 7.47 -36.99
CA TYR A 69 -68.32 6.03 -37.12
C TYR A 69 -66.92 5.76 -37.69
N CYS A 70 -66.22 4.76 -37.14
CA CYS A 70 -64.85 4.46 -37.53
C CYS A 70 -64.74 3.96 -38.98
N VAL A 71 -63.69 4.41 -39.67
CA VAL A 71 -63.28 3.91 -40.99
C VAL A 71 -62.04 3.03 -40.80
N LYS A 72 -61.97 1.92 -41.55
CA LYS A 72 -60.86 0.97 -41.53
C LYS A 72 -59.56 1.67 -41.94
N GLY A 73 -58.50 1.52 -41.15
CA GLY A 73 -57.23 2.24 -41.31
C GLY A 73 -57.27 3.70 -40.82
N SER A 74 -58.34 4.14 -40.15
CA SER A 74 -58.46 5.48 -39.56
C SER A 74 -59.32 5.49 -38.29
N ALA A 75 -59.32 4.38 -37.54
CA ALA A 75 -59.94 4.35 -36.22
C ALA A 75 -59.18 5.30 -35.26
N ASN A 76 -59.90 5.96 -34.36
CA ASN A 76 -59.31 6.77 -33.28
C ASN A 76 -60.13 6.55 -32.01
N GLN A 77 -59.75 7.15 -30.87
CA GLN A 77 -60.53 7.01 -29.63
C GLN A 77 -61.98 7.51 -29.78
N SER A 78 -62.18 8.62 -30.50
CA SER A 78 -63.44 9.36 -30.61
C SER A 78 -64.53 8.70 -31.44
N CYS A 79 -64.18 7.84 -32.41
CA CYS A 79 -65.16 7.22 -33.31
C CYS A 79 -65.82 5.97 -32.71
N VAL A 80 -67.01 5.59 -33.19
CA VAL A 80 -67.76 4.40 -32.76
C VAL A 80 -67.63 3.27 -33.79
N CYS A 81 -67.47 2.04 -33.33
CA CYS A 81 -67.40 0.86 -34.20
C CYS A 81 -68.80 0.43 -34.66
N ASP A 82 -69.05 0.46 -35.97
CA ASP A 82 -70.34 0.12 -36.57
C ASP A 82 -70.55 -1.41 -36.68
N THR A 83 -71.70 -1.89 -36.22
CA THR A 83 -72.13 -3.30 -36.31
C THR A 83 -72.60 -3.71 -37.70
N ASN A 84 -72.99 -2.75 -38.54
CA ASN A 84 -73.68 -2.99 -39.82
C ASN A 84 -72.75 -2.87 -41.04
N LYS A 85 -71.46 -2.57 -40.83
CA LYS A 85 -70.48 -2.32 -41.89
C LYS A 85 -69.92 -3.61 -42.47
N THR A 86 -70.27 -3.90 -43.73
CA THR A 86 -69.75 -5.08 -44.43
C THR A 86 -68.24 -4.96 -44.68
N GLY A 87 -67.48 -5.97 -44.24
CA GLY A 87 -66.02 -6.05 -44.44
C GLY A 87 -65.14 -5.34 -43.39
N TYR A 88 -65.74 -4.76 -42.35
CA TYR A 88 -65.00 -4.21 -41.19
C TYR A 88 -65.78 -4.48 -39.90
N THR A 89 -65.44 -5.57 -39.20
CA THR A 89 -66.19 -6.01 -38.02
C THR A 89 -65.92 -5.11 -36.80
N VAL A 90 -66.85 -5.12 -35.83
CA VAL A 90 -66.65 -4.42 -34.55
C VAL A 90 -65.37 -4.88 -33.84
N GLU A 91 -65.04 -6.17 -33.91
CA GLU A 91 -63.79 -6.73 -33.35
C GLU A 91 -62.55 -6.20 -34.07
N GLN A 92 -62.55 -6.13 -35.40
CA GLN A 92 -61.47 -5.52 -36.18
C GLN A 92 -61.29 -4.04 -35.81
N CYS A 93 -62.39 -3.31 -35.64
CA CYS A 93 -62.38 -1.90 -35.25
C CYS A 93 -61.90 -1.67 -33.80
N GLN A 94 -62.27 -2.54 -32.86
CA GLN A 94 -61.78 -2.49 -31.49
C GLN A 94 -60.28 -2.85 -31.41
N ASN A 95 -59.81 -3.76 -32.26
CA ASN A 95 -58.38 -4.07 -32.34
C ASN A 95 -57.58 -2.93 -32.99
N GLU A 96 -58.05 -2.32 -34.09
CA GLU A 96 -57.41 -1.11 -34.65
C GLU A 96 -57.32 0.03 -33.62
N LYS A 97 -58.37 0.25 -32.82
CA LYS A 97 -58.33 1.20 -31.68
C LYS A 97 -57.23 0.85 -30.67
N LYS A 98 -57.14 -0.40 -30.22
CA LYS A 98 -56.11 -0.84 -29.25
C LYS A 98 -54.69 -0.65 -29.78
N CYS A 99 -54.46 -0.94 -31.06
CA CYS A 99 -53.15 -0.73 -31.70
C CYS A 99 -52.71 0.73 -31.72
N ILE A 100 -53.64 1.68 -31.61
CA ILE A 100 -53.35 3.12 -31.59
C ILE A 100 -53.16 3.64 -30.17
N THR A 101 -53.89 3.09 -29.19
CA THR A 101 -53.89 3.61 -27.81
C THR A 101 -52.90 2.94 -26.86
N ASP A 102 -52.52 1.69 -27.13
CA ASP A 102 -51.73 0.86 -26.19
C ASP A 102 -50.80 -0.11 -26.94
N LEU A 103 -50.11 0.40 -27.98
CA LEU A 103 -49.32 -0.41 -28.90
C LEU A 103 -48.26 -1.29 -28.19
N ILE A 104 -47.63 -0.76 -27.14
CA ILE A 104 -46.52 -1.42 -26.41
C ILE A 104 -46.90 -2.75 -25.76
N HIS A 105 -48.18 -2.94 -25.38
CA HIS A 105 -48.64 -4.18 -24.74
C HIS A 105 -49.29 -5.17 -25.74
N GLN A 106 -49.39 -4.83 -27.02
CA GLN A 106 -50.01 -5.70 -28.03
C GLN A 106 -49.00 -6.61 -28.74
N SER A 107 -49.39 -7.86 -28.98
CA SER A 107 -48.61 -8.81 -29.76
C SER A 107 -48.52 -8.42 -31.25
N ASN A 108 -47.53 -8.97 -31.97
CA ASN A 108 -47.42 -8.80 -33.43
C ASN A 108 -48.59 -9.45 -34.22
N VAL A 109 -49.32 -10.41 -33.62
CA VAL A 109 -50.52 -11.02 -34.17
C VAL A 109 -51.74 -10.09 -34.04
N THR A 110 -51.81 -9.33 -32.95
CA THR A 110 -52.89 -8.37 -32.68
C THR A 110 -52.68 -7.05 -33.43
N CYS A 111 -51.44 -6.55 -33.43
CA CYS A 111 -51.03 -5.30 -34.03
C CYS A 111 -49.72 -5.52 -34.80
N PRO A 112 -49.75 -5.54 -36.15
CA PRO A 112 -48.54 -5.71 -36.97
C PRO A 112 -47.43 -4.72 -36.59
N CYS A 113 -46.18 -5.15 -36.77
CA CYS A 113 -45.01 -4.30 -36.50
C CYS A 113 -44.94 -3.13 -37.47
N LEU A 114 -44.70 -1.92 -36.96
CA LEU A 114 -44.53 -0.72 -37.79
C LEU A 114 -43.09 -0.63 -38.33
N SER A 115 -42.97 -0.27 -39.61
CA SER A 115 -41.69 -0.14 -40.33
C SER A 115 -40.72 0.90 -39.74
N THR A 116 -41.23 1.90 -39.03
CA THR A 116 -40.45 2.99 -38.42
C THR A 116 -41.09 3.42 -37.12
N GLY A 117 -40.32 3.52 -36.04
CA GLY A 117 -40.79 4.05 -34.76
C GLY A 117 -41.75 3.13 -33.99
N ASP A 118 -41.81 1.83 -34.28
CA ASP A 118 -42.54 0.90 -33.40
C ASP A 118 -41.82 0.85 -32.03
N PRO A 119 -42.49 1.21 -30.92
CA PRO A 119 -41.87 1.18 -29.59
C PRO A 119 -41.57 -0.24 -29.10
N ARG A 120 -42.00 -1.29 -29.83
CA ARG A 120 -41.65 -2.71 -29.58
C ARG A 120 -40.45 -3.19 -30.40
N ALA A 121 -39.78 -2.30 -31.15
CA ALA A 121 -38.58 -2.63 -31.92
C ALA A 121 -37.46 -3.18 -31.03
N ASN A 122 -36.66 -4.10 -31.58
CA ASN A 122 -35.62 -4.86 -30.88
C ASN A 122 -36.14 -5.77 -29.73
N GLY A 123 -37.44 -6.07 -29.74
CA GLY A 123 -38.11 -7.02 -28.86
C GLY A 123 -39.10 -7.89 -29.62
N THR A 124 -40.40 -7.64 -29.44
CA THR A 124 -41.49 -8.35 -30.16
C THR A 124 -41.50 -8.06 -31.66
N CYS A 125 -40.89 -6.94 -32.08
CA CYS A 125 -40.74 -6.53 -33.48
C CYS A 125 -39.26 -6.36 -33.85
N PRO A 126 -38.83 -6.75 -35.07
CA PRO A 126 -37.48 -6.50 -35.53
C PRO A 126 -37.23 -5.00 -35.70
N GLY A 127 -36.05 -4.51 -35.29
CA GLY A 127 -35.62 -3.14 -35.60
C GLY A 127 -35.31 -3.01 -37.09
N TYR A 128 -36.07 -2.18 -37.80
CA TYR A 128 -35.85 -1.97 -39.24
C TYR A 128 -34.75 -0.93 -39.52
N CYS A 129 -34.01 -1.13 -40.61
CA CYS A 129 -32.92 -0.26 -41.02
C CYS A 129 -33.42 1.09 -41.54
N ILE A 130 -32.86 2.18 -41.02
CA ILE A 130 -33.12 3.55 -41.47
C ILE A 130 -32.00 3.99 -42.44
N ARG A 131 -32.37 4.59 -43.57
CA ARG A 131 -31.43 5.11 -44.58
C ARG A 131 -30.49 6.16 -43.97
N GLY A 132 -29.19 6.02 -44.19
CA GLY A 132 -28.12 6.80 -43.56
C GLY A 132 -27.68 6.28 -42.18
N TYR A 133 -28.53 5.50 -41.51
CA TYR A 133 -28.36 5.06 -40.13
C TYR A 133 -28.42 3.52 -39.98
N VAL A 134 -28.03 2.78 -41.02
CA VAL A 134 -27.98 1.31 -40.94
C VAL A 134 -27.01 0.85 -39.85
N THR A 135 -27.46 -0.06 -38.99
CA THR A 135 -26.66 -0.79 -37.99
C THR A 135 -26.37 -2.21 -38.49
N SER A 136 -25.51 -2.99 -37.82
CA SER A 136 -25.20 -4.36 -38.25
C SER A 136 -26.39 -5.31 -38.06
N ASP A 137 -27.20 -5.08 -37.03
CA ASP A 137 -28.31 -5.89 -36.54
C ASP A 137 -29.70 -5.54 -37.09
N CYS A 138 -29.90 -4.35 -37.67
CA CYS A 138 -31.20 -3.95 -38.23
C CYS A 138 -31.65 -4.84 -39.41
N THR A 139 -32.96 -4.98 -39.61
CA THR A 139 -33.58 -5.73 -40.73
C THR A 139 -33.98 -4.80 -41.88
N CYS A 140 -33.73 -5.17 -43.13
CA CYS A 140 -34.22 -4.40 -44.28
C CYS A 140 -35.71 -4.70 -44.53
N ASP A 141 -36.57 -3.67 -44.50
CA ASP A 141 -38.01 -3.83 -44.69
C ASP A 141 -38.38 -3.98 -46.18
N SER A 142 -39.14 -5.02 -46.51
CA SER A 142 -39.68 -5.24 -47.87
C SER A 142 -40.85 -4.32 -48.22
N ASN A 143 -41.48 -3.68 -47.23
CA ASN A 143 -42.66 -2.84 -47.42
C ASN A 143 -42.31 -1.34 -47.57
N LEU A 144 -41.09 -0.94 -47.21
CA LEU A 144 -40.66 0.46 -47.21
C LEU A 144 -40.19 0.92 -48.60
N GLN A 145 -41.12 1.37 -49.44
CA GLN A 145 -40.83 1.82 -50.82
C GLN A 145 -39.75 2.91 -50.93
N SER A 146 -39.56 3.74 -49.89
CA SER A 146 -38.55 4.80 -49.84
C SER A 146 -37.12 4.31 -49.57
N PHE A 147 -36.96 3.06 -49.09
CA PHE A 147 -35.67 2.42 -48.87
C PHE A 147 -35.74 0.92 -49.19
N PRO A 148 -35.78 0.55 -50.49
CA PRO A 148 -35.91 -0.84 -50.92
C PRO A 148 -34.83 -1.75 -50.34
N VAL A 149 -35.16 -3.02 -50.14
CA VAL A 149 -34.28 -4.04 -49.54
C VAL A 149 -32.90 -4.08 -50.20
N ASP A 150 -32.80 -4.01 -51.53
CA ASP A 150 -31.51 -4.01 -52.24
C ASP A 150 -30.66 -2.79 -51.90
N SER A 151 -31.26 -1.59 -51.82
CA SER A 151 -30.59 -0.36 -51.40
C SER A 151 -30.13 -0.44 -49.94
N CYS A 152 -30.96 -1.02 -49.07
CA CYS A 152 -30.64 -1.23 -47.66
C CYS A 152 -29.49 -2.23 -47.46
N LEU A 153 -29.54 -3.38 -48.14
CA LEU A 153 -28.47 -4.38 -48.11
C LEU A 153 -27.17 -3.84 -48.70
N LYS A 154 -27.25 -3.02 -49.76
CA LYS A 154 -26.10 -2.32 -50.35
C LYS A 154 -25.48 -1.34 -49.35
N GLU A 155 -26.29 -0.53 -48.67
CA GLU A 155 -25.80 0.39 -47.64
C GLU A 155 -25.15 -0.35 -46.45
N LYS A 156 -25.76 -1.46 -45.97
CA LYS A 156 -25.17 -2.32 -44.93
C LYS A 156 -23.81 -2.89 -45.37
N LYS A 157 -23.70 -3.39 -46.61
CA LYS A 157 -22.44 -3.91 -47.17
C LYS A 157 -21.36 -2.82 -47.25
N CYS A 158 -21.71 -1.62 -47.74
CA CYS A 158 -20.77 -0.51 -47.82
C CYS A 158 -20.30 0.00 -46.43
N LYS A 159 -21.10 -0.19 -45.37
CA LYS A 159 -20.77 0.26 -44.02
C LYS A 159 -20.03 -0.79 -43.17
N PHE A 160 -20.35 -2.08 -43.34
CA PHE A 160 -19.87 -3.16 -42.47
C PHE A 160 -19.02 -4.25 -43.16
N ASP A 161 -19.01 -4.32 -44.49
CA ASP A 161 -18.29 -5.33 -45.27
C ASP A 161 -17.57 -4.71 -46.49
N LEU A 162 -17.02 -3.50 -46.30
CA LEU A 162 -16.48 -2.67 -47.37
C LEU A 162 -15.35 -3.33 -48.17
N ILE A 163 -14.51 -4.15 -47.51
CA ILE A 163 -13.37 -4.86 -48.11
C ILE A 163 -13.79 -5.72 -49.30
N ASN A 164 -14.98 -6.34 -49.24
CA ASN A 164 -15.45 -7.29 -50.25
C ASN A 164 -16.32 -6.63 -51.34
N GLN A 165 -16.46 -5.30 -51.35
CA GLN A 165 -17.30 -4.58 -52.32
C GLN A 165 -16.49 -3.92 -53.43
N ASN A 166 -16.99 -4.01 -54.66
CA ASN A 166 -16.44 -3.29 -55.81
C ASN A 166 -16.77 -1.78 -55.76
N THR A 167 -16.10 -0.98 -56.60
CA THR A 167 -16.24 0.48 -56.62
C THR A 167 -17.51 1.00 -57.31
N SER A 168 -18.19 0.18 -58.13
CA SER A 168 -19.53 0.49 -58.66
C SER A 168 -20.65 0.28 -57.64
N ASP A 169 -20.42 -0.55 -56.62
CA ASP A 169 -21.36 -0.77 -55.52
C ASP A 169 -21.11 0.15 -54.33
N CYS A 170 -19.86 0.30 -53.91
CA CYS A 170 -19.48 1.18 -52.82
C CYS A 170 -18.37 2.12 -53.30
N PRO A 171 -18.64 3.42 -53.51
CA PRO A 171 -17.64 4.42 -53.87
C PRO A 171 -16.44 4.40 -52.92
N CYS A 172 -15.27 4.81 -53.41
CA CYS A 172 -14.06 4.92 -52.60
C CYS A 172 -14.22 6.00 -51.53
N GLN A 173 -13.89 5.68 -50.28
CA GLN A 173 -13.83 6.66 -49.19
C GLN A 173 -12.49 7.41 -49.21
N ALA A 174 -12.51 8.70 -48.88
CA ALA A 174 -11.34 9.58 -49.00
C ALA A 174 -10.20 9.25 -48.00
N THR A 175 -10.55 8.69 -46.84
CA THR A 175 -9.59 8.27 -45.81
C THR A 175 -10.04 6.95 -45.19
N GLY A 176 -9.09 6.04 -44.96
CA GLY A 176 -9.35 4.77 -44.29
C GLY A 176 -10.10 3.70 -45.12
N ASP A 177 -10.37 3.92 -46.41
CA ASP A 177 -10.93 2.86 -47.26
C ASP A 177 -9.95 1.67 -47.33
N PRO A 178 -10.32 0.47 -46.84
CA PRO A 178 -9.41 -0.66 -46.79
C PRO A 178 -9.10 -1.25 -48.18
N ARG A 179 -9.70 -0.71 -49.25
CA ARG A 179 -9.39 -1.02 -50.66
C ARG A 179 -8.44 0.00 -51.31
N ALA A 180 -7.94 0.97 -50.55
CA ALA A 180 -6.98 1.96 -51.04
C ALA A 180 -5.68 1.29 -51.52
N GLY A 181 -5.20 1.70 -52.71
CA GLY A 181 -4.01 1.14 -53.35
C GLY A 181 -4.24 -0.12 -54.19
N SER A 182 -5.46 -0.69 -54.20
CA SER A 182 -5.82 -1.80 -55.09
C SER A 182 -6.98 -1.45 -56.03
N ALA A 183 -8.18 -1.23 -55.49
CA ALA A 183 -9.36 -0.83 -56.27
C ALA A 183 -9.67 0.68 -56.16
N CYS A 184 -9.15 1.34 -55.11
CA CYS A 184 -9.33 2.77 -54.86
C CYS A 184 -7.99 3.51 -54.91
N PRO A 185 -7.96 4.82 -55.27
CA PRO A 185 -6.75 5.63 -55.23
C PRO A 185 -6.10 5.56 -53.84
N ALA A 186 -4.77 5.43 -53.81
CA ALA A 186 -4.03 5.57 -52.55
C ALA A 186 -3.93 7.05 -52.19
N TYR A 187 -4.48 7.47 -51.06
CA TYR A 187 -4.37 8.85 -50.59
C TYR A 187 -3.06 9.06 -49.81
N CYS A 188 -2.46 10.25 -49.94
CA CYS A 188 -1.18 10.56 -49.32
C CYS A 188 -1.32 10.74 -47.80
N GLY A 189 -0.60 9.94 -47.02
CA GLY A 189 -0.42 10.18 -45.58
C GLY A 189 0.68 11.21 -45.31
N LYS A 190 0.55 11.98 -44.23
CA LYS A 190 1.56 12.93 -43.75
C LYS A 190 2.88 12.19 -43.46
N GLY A 191 3.97 12.55 -44.15
CA GLY A 191 5.25 11.82 -44.06
C GLY A 191 5.28 10.45 -44.76
N GLN A 192 4.23 10.06 -45.48
CA GLN A 192 4.15 8.84 -46.30
C GLN A 192 3.73 9.16 -47.75
N VAL A 193 4.19 10.31 -48.25
CA VAL A 193 3.90 10.77 -49.61
C VAL A 193 4.69 9.94 -50.62
N THR A 194 4.02 9.49 -51.69
CA THR A 194 4.62 8.84 -52.85
C THR A 194 4.32 9.66 -54.11
N PRO A 195 5.04 9.44 -55.24
CA PRO A 195 4.71 10.09 -56.50
C PRO A 195 3.27 9.82 -56.95
N GLU A 196 2.77 8.61 -56.71
CA GLU A 196 1.48 8.09 -57.20
C GLU A 196 0.27 8.39 -56.29
N CYS A 197 0.46 8.74 -55.01
CA CYS A 197 -0.66 8.97 -54.10
C CYS A 197 -1.46 10.25 -54.43
N VAL A 198 -2.73 10.33 -54.07
CA VAL A 198 -3.57 11.52 -54.28
C VAL A 198 -3.58 12.38 -53.01
N CYS A 199 -3.35 13.69 -53.15
CA CYS A 199 -3.46 14.63 -52.03
C CYS A 199 -4.94 14.92 -51.73
N ASP A 200 -5.40 14.53 -50.54
CA ASP A 200 -6.77 14.77 -50.07
C ASP A 200 -6.90 16.15 -49.38
N TYR A 201 -8.11 16.71 -49.39
CA TYR A 201 -8.49 17.93 -48.69
C TYR A 201 -9.03 17.66 -47.28
N TYR A 202 -9.53 16.45 -46.99
CA TYR A 202 -10.21 16.14 -45.73
C TYR A 202 -9.31 15.65 -44.59
N ILE A 203 -8.00 15.57 -44.78
CA ILE A 203 -7.06 15.14 -43.73
C ILE A 203 -6.80 16.33 -42.76
N PRO A 204 -7.18 16.22 -41.46
CA PRO A 204 -6.86 17.25 -40.48
C PRO A 204 -5.35 17.45 -40.38
N ASP A 205 -4.91 18.71 -40.28
CA ASP A 205 -3.50 19.11 -40.14
C ASP A 205 -2.56 18.63 -41.28
N PHE A 206 -3.10 18.28 -42.45
CA PHE A 206 -2.33 17.95 -43.66
C PHE A 206 -3.00 18.47 -44.94
N THR A 207 -2.82 19.76 -45.20
CA THR A 207 -3.45 20.43 -46.36
C THR A 207 -2.93 19.91 -47.70
N VAL A 208 -3.73 20.03 -48.77
CA VAL A 208 -3.31 19.75 -50.15
C VAL A 208 -2.02 20.49 -50.52
N ALA A 209 -1.84 21.73 -50.07
CA ALA A 209 -0.62 22.51 -50.30
C ALA A 209 0.60 21.89 -49.60
N GLN A 210 0.43 21.37 -48.38
CA GLN A 210 1.49 20.69 -47.64
C GLN A 210 1.83 19.33 -48.27
N CYS A 211 0.83 18.57 -48.70
CA CYS A 211 1.01 17.34 -49.45
C CYS A 211 1.72 17.55 -50.80
N GLN A 212 1.37 18.60 -51.55
CA GLN A 212 2.09 18.95 -52.79
C GLN A 212 3.52 19.43 -52.51
N LYS A 213 3.77 20.17 -51.41
CA LYS A 213 5.13 20.52 -50.98
C LYS A 213 5.96 19.26 -50.69
N GLU A 214 5.42 18.31 -49.91
CA GLU A 214 6.07 17.02 -49.65
C GLU A 214 6.30 16.20 -50.94
N LYS A 215 5.37 16.21 -51.91
CA LYS A 215 5.59 15.61 -53.25
C LYS A 215 6.76 16.25 -54.00
N THR A 216 6.90 17.58 -53.99
CA THR A 216 8.02 18.25 -54.69
C THR A 216 9.38 17.96 -54.04
N CYS A 217 9.42 17.78 -52.71
CA CYS A 217 10.63 17.38 -51.99
C CYS A 217 11.11 15.95 -52.31
N LEU A 218 10.30 15.11 -52.97
CA LEU A 218 10.69 13.77 -53.43
C LEU A 218 11.31 13.76 -54.83
N SER A 219 11.11 14.82 -55.64
CA SER A 219 11.45 14.84 -57.07
C SER A 219 12.46 15.90 -57.47
N ASP A 220 12.55 17.04 -56.75
CA ASP A 220 13.53 18.09 -57.04
C ASP A 220 14.11 18.72 -55.75
N LEU A 221 15.25 18.17 -55.30
CA LEU A 221 15.99 18.63 -54.13
C LEU A 221 17.17 19.55 -54.49
N ILE A 222 17.54 19.65 -55.76
CA ILE A 222 18.73 20.40 -56.18
C ILE A 222 18.40 21.89 -56.11
N ASN A 223 19.14 22.63 -55.28
CA ASN A 223 18.91 24.04 -54.92
C ASN A 223 17.74 24.34 -53.96
N LYS A 224 17.13 23.34 -53.30
CA LYS A 224 16.14 23.57 -52.23
C LYS A 224 16.82 23.63 -50.84
N PRO A 225 16.62 24.69 -50.03
CA PRO A 225 17.21 24.77 -48.70
C PRO A 225 16.58 23.72 -47.74
N ALA A 226 17.33 23.33 -46.71
CA ALA A 226 16.88 22.36 -45.71
C ALA A 226 15.65 22.82 -44.89
N THR A 227 15.37 24.14 -44.90
CA THR A 227 14.16 24.74 -44.30
C THR A 227 12.89 24.48 -45.12
N ASP A 228 13.00 24.24 -46.43
CA ASP A 228 11.86 23.96 -47.30
C ASP A 228 11.61 22.48 -47.51
N CYS A 229 12.68 21.70 -47.65
CA CYS A 229 12.63 20.25 -47.72
C CYS A 229 13.65 19.69 -46.72
N PRO A 230 13.21 18.96 -45.67
CA PRO A 230 14.11 18.29 -44.74
C PRO A 230 15.16 17.45 -45.47
N CYS A 231 16.32 17.25 -44.86
CA CYS A 231 17.37 16.43 -45.43
C CYS A 231 16.91 14.97 -45.52
N LEU A 232 16.97 14.35 -46.71
CA LEU A 232 16.67 12.93 -46.86
C LEU A 232 17.73 12.09 -46.13
N SER A 233 17.28 11.03 -45.47
CA SER A 233 18.13 10.11 -44.71
C SER A 233 19.21 9.46 -45.57
N SER A 234 18.86 9.01 -46.78
CA SER A 234 19.77 8.38 -47.74
C SER A 234 19.78 9.09 -49.10
N GLY A 235 20.96 9.40 -49.63
CA GLY A 235 21.12 9.87 -51.01
C GLY A 235 20.77 11.35 -51.28
N ASP A 236 20.57 12.17 -50.25
CA ASP A 236 20.30 13.61 -50.44
C ASP A 236 21.47 14.30 -51.19
N PRO A 237 21.24 14.91 -52.37
CA PRO A 237 22.31 15.53 -53.16
C PRO A 237 22.95 16.76 -52.47
N ARG A 238 22.36 17.24 -51.36
CA ARG A 238 22.82 18.36 -50.52
C ARG A 238 23.69 17.89 -49.33
N ALA A 239 23.74 16.59 -49.04
CA ALA A 239 24.51 16.03 -47.92
C ALA A 239 26.00 16.38 -48.01
N GLY A 240 26.61 16.79 -46.89
CA GLY A 240 28.01 17.17 -46.81
C GLY A 240 28.39 18.50 -47.49
N LYS A 241 27.43 19.22 -48.10
CA LYS A 241 27.66 20.51 -48.77
C LYS A 241 27.19 21.71 -47.94
N GLY A 242 27.17 21.57 -46.61
CA GLY A 242 26.79 22.62 -45.66
C GLY A 242 25.28 22.85 -45.48
N GLN A 243 24.41 22.36 -46.38
CA GLN A 243 22.96 22.41 -46.20
C GLN A 243 22.39 21.22 -45.43
N CYS A 244 23.01 20.04 -45.56
CA CYS A 244 22.63 18.81 -44.86
C CYS A 244 23.88 18.14 -44.26
N PRO A 245 23.76 17.48 -43.09
CA PRO A 245 24.88 16.78 -42.46
C PRO A 245 25.46 15.70 -43.37
N ALA A 246 26.72 15.33 -43.15
CA ALA A 246 27.31 14.17 -43.81
C ALA A 246 26.78 12.89 -43.15
N TYR A 247 26.32 11.92 -43.95
CA TYR A 247 25.88 10.63 -43.45
C TYR A 247 27.06 9.64 -43.40
N CYS A 248 27.10 8.78 -42.39
CA CYS A 248 28.15 7.77 -42.25
C CYS A 248 27.95 6.67 -43.31
N THR A 249 28.88 6.52 -44.25
CA THR A 249 28.79 5.53 -45.35
C THR A 249 29.53 4.23 -45.06
N ALA A 250 30.46 4.24 -44.12
CA ALA A 250 31.18 3.05 -43.65
C ALA A 250 31.73 3.25 -42.23
N LYS A 251 32.18 2.14 -41.63
CA LYS A 251 32.88 2.14 -40.33
C LYS A 251 34.12 3.05 -40.38
N ASN A 252 34.10 4.12 -39.59
CA ASN A 252 35.09 5.21 -39.51
C ASN A 252 35.18 6.18 -40.71
N THR A 253 34.22 6.19 -41.66
CA THR A 253 34.26 7.12 -42.81
C THR A 253 32.87 7.67 -43.18
N PRO A 254 32.71 9.01 -43.38
CA PRO A 254 33.69 10.08 -43.25
C PRO A 254 33.67 10.75 -41.86
N THR A 255 34.80 10.67 -41.14
CA THR A 255 35.09 11.33 -39.84
C THR A 255 34.07 11.10 -38.71
N SER A 256 34.38 11.57 -37.49
CA SER A 256 33.57 11.35 -36.27
C SER A 256 32.20 12.05 -36.28
N ASP A 257 32.06 13.04 -37.17
CA ASP A 257 31.00 14.04 -37.10
C ASP A 257 29.84 13.70 -38.05
N CYS A 258 29.89 12.54 -38.71
CA CYS A 258 28.81 12.03 -39.53
C CYS A 258 27.60 11.58 -38.70
N VAL A 259 26.41 11.72 -39.28
CA VAL A 259 25.13 11.25 -38.71
C VAL A 259 24.83 9.85 -39.25
N CYS A 260 24.32 8.95 -38.41
CA CYS A 260 23.87 7.65 -38.88
C CYS A 260 22.59 7.81 -39.70
N ASP A 261 22.58 7.24 -40.90
CA ASP A 261 21.42 7.22 -41.79
C ASP A 261 20.25 6.48 -41.11
N SER A 262 19.08 7.13 -41.02
CA SER A 262 17.87 6.55 -40.42
C SER A 262 17.19 5.50 -41.30
N ASN A 263 17.62 5.31 -42.56
CA ASN A 263 17.10 4.32 -43.49
C ASN A 263 17.59 2.90 -43.11
N PRO A 264 16.72 1.95 -42.74
CA PRO A 264 17.12 0.58 -42.41
C PRO A 264 17.87 -0.15 -43.54
N SER A 265 17.67 0.28 -44.79
CA SER A 265 18.28 -0.27 -46.00
C SER A 265 19.55 0.47 -46.45
N ALA A 266 20.08 1.38 -45.64
CA ALA A 266 21.32 2.09 -45.94
C ALA A 266 22.51 1.12 -46.09
N GLN A 267 23.51 1.50 -46.90
CA GLN A 267 24.78 0.76 -47.04
C GLN A 267 25.47 0.53 -45.69
N TYR A 268 25.25 1.43 -44.73
CA TYR A 268 25.64 1.28 -43.34
C TYR A 268 24.40 1.46 -42.43
N PRO A 269 23.67 0.37 -42.11
CA PRO A 269 22.37 0.45 -41.46
C PRO A 269 22.41 1.21 -40.12
N PRO A 270 21.34 1.94 -39.73
CA PRO A 270 21.30 2.79 -38.54
C PRO A 270 21.78 2.08 -37.27
N GLN A 271 21.31 0.86 -37.05
CA GLN A 271 21.67 0.04 -35.88
C GLN A 271 23.16 -0.35 -35.90
N THR A 272 23.71 -0.68 -37.08
CA THR A 272 25.13 -1.01 -37.24
C THR A 272 26.00 0.23 -37.05
N CYS A 273 25.61 1.36 -37.65
CA CYS A 273 26.29 2.65 -37.50
C CYS A 273 26.31 3.13 -36.04
N GLN A 274 25.16 3.10 -35.34
CA GLN A 274 25.08 3.47 -33.92
C GLN A 274 25.91 2.52 -33.05
N SER A 275 25.90 1.22 -33.34
CA SER A 275 26.70 0.23 -32.59
C SER A 275 28.21 0.34 -32.80
N ASP A 276 28.67 0.94 -33.90
CA ASP A 276 30.09 1.10 -34.22
C ASP A 276 30.65 2.50 -33.86
N LYS A 277 29.78 3.49 -33.68
CA LYS A 277 30.18 4.89 -33.47
C LYS A 277 30.91 5.06 -32.14
N LYS A 278 32.24 5.21 -32.19
CA LYS A 278 33.07 5.52 -31.01
C LYS A 278 32.88 6.98 -30.57
N CYS A 279 32.94 7.23 -29.27
CA CYS A 279 32.93 8.59 -28.75
C CYS A 279 34.23 9.34 -29.09
N ASN A 280 34.10 10.54 -29.67
CA ASN A 280 35.20 11.47 -29.96
C ASN A 280 35.32 12.62 -28.94
N VAL A 281 34.25 12.90 -28.18
CA VAL A 281 34.20 13.96 -27.17
C VAL A 281 34.94 13.59 -25.89
N SER A 282 35.45 14.60 -25.18
CA SER A 282 36.19 14.43 -23.91
C SER A 282 35.40 13.60 -22.88
N SER A 283 36.12 12.77 -22.12
CA SER A 283 35.62 11.99 -20.98
C SER A 283 34.93 12.82 -19.86
N SER A 284 35.16 14.13 -19.84
CA SER A 284 34.51 15.09 -18.93
C SER A 284 33.15 15.61 -19.43
N SER A 285 32.74 15.28 -20.66
CA SER A 285 31.48 15.72 -21.25
C SER A 285 30.33 14.73 -21.03
N THR A 286 29.13 15.10 -21.49
CA THR A 286 27.92 14.27 -21.46
C THR A 286 27.38 14.12 -22.89
N VAL A 287 26.95 12.90 -23.24
CA VAL A 287 26.28 12.56 -24.50
C VAL A 287 24.91 11.96 -24.21
N PRO A 288 23.96 11.96 -25.18
CA PRO A 288 22.72 11.20 -25.04
C PRO A 288 23.02 9.72 -24.76
N LYS A 289 22.19 9.09 -23.91
CA LYS A 289 22.40 7.70 -23.48
C LYS A 289 22.56 6.75 -24.68
N ASP A 290 23.59 5.92 -24.64
CA ASP A 290 23.94 4.90 -25.65
C ASP A 290 24.27 5.44 -27.05
N SER A 291 24.47 6.76 -27.23
CA SER A 291 24.71 7.39 -28.54
C SER A 291 26.08 7.15 -29.17
N CYS A 292 27.07 6.69 -28.40
CA CYS A 292 28.38 6.28 -28.87
C CYS A 292 29.03 5.28 -27.90
N ILE A 293 29.93 4.43 -28.40
CA ILE A 293 30.70 3.48 -27.58
C ILE A 293 31.89 4.18 -26.91
N CYS A 294 32.01 3.98 -25.59
CA CYS A 294 33.14 4.45 -24.77
C CYS A 294 34.47 3.86 -25.28
N THR A 295 35.55 4.61 -25.19
CA THR A 295 36.91 4.14 -25.54
C THR A 295 37.86 4.43 -24.38
N GLY A 296 39.03 3.77 -24.35
CA GLY A 296 40.05 3.98 -23.32
C GLY A 296 40.59 5.41 -23.18
N THR A 297 40.29 6.32 -24.12
CA THR A 297 40.65 7.74 -24.06
C THR A 297 39.43 8.67 -23.95
N ASN A 298 38.27 8.28 -24.49
CA ASN A 298 37.05 9.08 -24.52
C ASN A 298 35.86 8.28 -23.95
N TYR A 299 35.44 8.61 -22.72
CA TYR A 299 34.36 7.97 -21.96
C TYR A 299 33.40 9.01 -21.32
N PRO A 300 32.68 9.81 -22.13
CA PRO A 300 31.73 10.80 -21.63
C PRO A 300 30.58 10.16 -20.84
N SER A 301 29.92 10.92 -19.97
CA SER A 301 28.71 10.46 -19.29
C SER A 301 27.63 10.13 -20.34
N GLY A 302 27.03 8.93 -20.25
CA GLY A 302 26.03 8.45 -21.21
C GLY A 302 26.56 7.62 -22.39
N CYS A 303 27.87 7.41 -22.53
CA CYS A 303 28.38 6.49 -23.54
C CYS A 303 28.04 5.01 -23.23
N LYS A 304 27.91 4.20 -24.28
CA LYS A 304 27.68 2.76 -24.20
C LYS A 304 28.98 2.02 -23.93
N CYS A 305 28.96 1.11 -22.96
CA CYS A 305 30.15 0.32 -22.64
C CYS A 305 30.47 -0.75 -23.70
N PRO A 306 31.74 -0.94 -24.08
CA PRO A 306 32.16 -2.05 -24.93
C PRO A 306 31.81 -3.41 -24.31
N THR A 307 31.29 -4.33 -25.13
CA THR A 307 31.04 -5.73 -24.74
C THR A 307 32.27 -6.61 -24.91
N ASN A 308 33.21 -6.23 -25.78
CA ASN A 308 34.50 -6.92 -25.92
C ASN A 308 35.43 -6.45 -24.79
N SER A 309 35.80 -7.37 -23.90
CA SER A 309 36.57 -7.04 -22.69
C SER A 309 37.88 -6.28 -23.00
N SER A 310 38.58 -6.63 -24.08
CA SER A 310 39.82 -5.95 -24.51
C SER A 310 39.67 -4.44 -24.78
N GLN A 311 38.45 -3.96 -25.02
CA GLN A 311 38.15 -2.55 -25.29
C GLN A 311 37.86 -1.74 -24.01
N LEU A 312 37.76 -2.39 -22.85
CA LEU A 312 37.60 -1.74 -21.54
C LEU A 312 38.92 -1.20 -20.96
N ILE A 313 40.07 -1.53 -21.58
CA ILE A 313 41.38 -1.01 -21.16
C ILE A 313 41.38 0.52 -21.25
N GLY A 314 41.67 1.18 -20.13
CA GLY A 314 41.63 2.64 -19.98
C GLY A 314 40.27 3.23 -19.57
N ILE A 315 39.20 2.44 -19.51
CA ILE A 315 37.86 2.90 -19.11
C ILE A 315 37.64 2.63 -17.61
N PRO A 316 37.36 3.64 -16.77
CA PRO A 316 37.20 3.45 -15.34
C PRO A 316 35.88 2.76 -14.96
N SER A 317 35.86 2.07 -13.81
CA SER A 317 34.71 1.28 -13.33
C SER A 317 33.44 2.10 -13.09
N TYR A 318 33.55 3.37 -12.69
CA TYR A 318 32.41 4.28 -12.52
C TYR A 318 31.77 4.75 -13.85
N ARG A 319 32.35 4.41 -15.00
CA ARG A 319 31.76 4.62 -16.33
C ARG A 319 31.23 3.33 -16.93
N CYS A 320 32.03 2.28 -16.82
CA CYS A 320 31.66 0.94 -17.26
C CYS A 320 31.95 -0.04 -16.14
N GLU A 321 30.90 -0.62 -15.58
CA GLU A 321 30.97 -1.64 -14.54
C GLU A 321 31.94 -2.77 -14.93
N CYS A 322 32.47 -3.45 -13.93
CA CYS A 322 33.36 -4.58 -14.13
C CYS A 322 32.59 -5.74 -14.79
N LEU A 323 33.16 -6.37 -15.81
CA LEU A 323 32.55 -7.59 -16.36
C LEU A 323 32.60 -8.70 -15.32
N SER A 324 31.63 -9.61 -15.37
CA SER A 324 31.60 -10.80 -14.51
C SER A 324 32.68 -11.84 -14.86
N THR A 325 33.32 -11.71 -16.03
CA THR A 325 34.32 -12.66 -16.55
C THR A 325 35.36 -11.95 -17.40
N ALA A 326 36.65 -12.30 -17.23
CA ALA A 326 37.77 -11.85 -18.07
C ALA A 326 37.86 -10.32 -18.33
N ASP A 327 37.47 -9.47 -17.38
CA ASP A 327 37.72 -8.02 -17.44
C ASP A 327 39.24 -7.75 -17.36
N PRO A 328 39.86 -7.05 -18.35
CA PRO A 328 41.30 -6.77 -18.31
C PRO A 328 41.69 -5.76 -17.21
N ARG A 329 40.72 -5.19 -16.50
CA ARG A 329 40.92 -4.28 -15.36
C ARG A 329 40.93 -5.01 -14.01
N ALA A 330 40.76 -6.34 -14.00
CA ALA A 330 40.89 -7.19 -12.83
C ALA A 330 42.31 -7.09 -12.21
N ASN A 331 42.42 -7.35 -10.90
CA ASN A 331 43.62 -7.09 -10.09
C ASN A 331 43.99 -5.60 -9.96
N GLY A 332 42.99 -4.73 -9.78
CA GLY A 332 43.23 -3.32 -9.45
C GLY A 332 41.97 -2.47 -9.42
N ILE A 333 41.42 -2.17 -10.59
CA ILE A 333 40.19 -1.36 -10.75
C ILE A 333 38.94 -2.25 -10.58
N CYS A 334 39.05 -3.52 -10.95
CA CYS A 334 38.02 -4.54 -10.78
C CYS A 334 38.49 -5.67 -9.84
N PRO A 335 37.55 -6.40 -9.20
CA PRO A 335 37.86 -7.58 -8.38
C PRO A 335 38.70 -8.62 -9.13
N ALA A 336 39.49 -9.40 -8.37
CA ALA A 336 40.23 -10.53 -8.91
C ALA A 336 39.30 -11.75 -9.00
N TYR A 337 39.31 -12.48 -10.12
CA TYR A 337 38.55 -13.74 -10.19
C TYR A 337 39.24 -14.86 -9.41
N CYS A 338 38.46 -15.72 -8.79
CA CYS A 338 38.98 -16.85 -8.02
C CYS A 338 39.66 -17.89 -8.93
N VAL A 339 40.81 -18.40 -8.48
CA VAL A 339 41.52 -19.52 -9.11
C VAL A 339 41.37 -20.74 -8.22
N LYS A 340 41.12 -21.91 -8.84
CA LYS A 340 40.97 -23.20 -8.15
C LYS A 340 42.20 -23.51 -7.28
N GLY A 341 41.99 -23.80 -6.00
CA GLY A 341 43.05 -24.03 -5.01
C GLY A 341 43.68 -22.75 -4.44
N GLN A 342 43.21 -21.56 -4.84
CA GLN A 342 43.68 -20.25 -4.35
C GLN A 342 42.51 -19.30 -4.01
N VAL A 343 41.35 -19.87 -3.69
CA VAL A 343 40.15 -19.12 -3.32
C VAL A 343 40.36 -18.40 -1.99
N ASN A 344 39.89 -17.16 -1.91
CA ASN A 344 39.93 -16.34 -0.69
C ASN A 344 38.66 -15.45 -0.63
N ALA A 345 38.46 -14.74 0.49
CA ALA A 345 37.27 -13.92 0.69
C ALA A 345 37.08 -12.82 -0.39
N SER A 346 38.17 -12.26 -0.91
CA SER A 346 38.19 -11.09 -1.79
C SER A 346 38.08 -11.40 -3.28
N CYS A 347 38.22 -12.66 -3.69
CA CYS A 347 38.09 -13.05 -5.10
C CYS A 347 36.63 -13.28 -5.49
N GLU A 348 36.29 -13.09 -6.77
CA GLU A 348 34.93 -13.27 -7.31
C GLU A 348 34.83 -14.51 -8.20
N CYS A 349 33.72 -15.24 -8.14
CA CYS A 349 33.55 -16.46 -8.93
C CYS A 349 33.07 -16.13 -10.34
N ASP A 350 33.95 -16.37 -11.33
CA ASP A 350 33.66 -16.21 -12.75
C ASP A 350 32.51 -17.13 -13.18
N THR A 351 31.49 -16.55 -13.83
CA THR A 351 30.26 -17.25 -14.23
C THR A 351 30.38 -18.06 -15.51
N ASN A 352 31.38 -17.80 -16.37
CA ASN A 352 31.60 -18.50 -17.64
C ASN A 352 32.88 -19.35 -17.66
N SER A 353 33.61 -19.43 -16.54
CA SER A 353 34.84 -20.19 -16.42
C SER A 353 34.64 -21.68 -16.67
N SER A 354 35.19 -22.18 -17.77
CA SER A 354 35.16 -23.60 -18.13
C SER A 354 36.12 -24.47 -17.30
N SER A 355 37.15 -23.87 -16.71
CA SER A 355 38.17 -24.56 -15.90
C SER A 355 37.83 -24.56 -14.40
N PHE A 356 37.07 -23.58 -13.92
CA PHE A 356 36.62 -23.48 -12.54
C PHE A 356 35.17 -22.99 -12.48
N ILE A 357 34.25 -23.89 -12.86
CA ILE A 357 32.82 -23.61 -12.97
C ILE A 357 32.25 -22.93 -11.72
N PHE A 358 31.36 -21.96 -11.91
CA PHE A 358 30.80 -21.11 -10.87
C PHE A 358 30.34 -21.89 -9.61
N ALA A 359 29.61 -22.99 -9.79
CA ALA A 359 29.13 -23.82 -8.68
C ALA A 359 30.27 -24.41 -7.82
N ASN A 360 31.35 -24.86 -8.45
CA ASN A 360 32.53 -25.37 -7.73
C ASN A 360 33.28 -24.23 -7.05
N CYS A 361 33.39 -23.06 -7.69
CA CYS A 361 34.01 -21.89 -7.10
C CYS A 361 33.26 -21.40 -5.85
N GLN A 362 31.94 -21.26 -5.92
CA GLN A 362 31.12 -20.84 -4.77
C GLN A 362 31.23 -21.86 -3.63
N LYS A 363 31.18 -23.16 -3.93
CA LYS A 363 31.37 -24.22 -2.95
C LYS A 363 32.75 -24.15 -2.27
N GLU A 364 33.83 -24.02 -3.05
CA GLU A 364 35.19 -23.87 -2.53
C GLU A 364 35.37 -22.57 -1.72
N LYS A 365 34.69 -21.48 -2.10
CA LYS A 365 34.68 -20.21 -1.36
C LYS A 365 33.95 -20.32 -0.02
N LEU A 366 32.80 -20.98 0.02
CA LEU A 366 32.05 -21.24 1.25
C LEU A 366 32.86 -22.09 2.25
N CYS A 367 33.64 -23.06 1.79
CA CYS A 367 34.57 -23.82 2.64
C CYS A 367 35.65 -22.94 3.30
N PHE A 368 35.93 -21.75 2.78
CA PHE A 368 36.89 -20.80 3.35
C PHE A 368 36.22 -19.70 4.18
N THR A 369 35.08 -19.16 3.73
CA THR A 369 34.43 -18.00 4.38
C THR A 369 33.35 -18.36 5.39
N ASP A 370 32.74 -19.54 5.30
CA ASP A 370 31.58 -19.92 6.11
C ASP A 370 31.57 -21.42 6.47
N LEU A 371 32.73 -21.94 6.87
CA LEU A 371 32.95 -23.38 7.10
C LEU A 371 31.98 -23.98 8.14
N VAL A 372 31.50 -23.19 9.10
CA VAL A 372 30.63 -23.66 10.20
C VAL A 372 29.24 -24.13 9.73
N HIS A 373 28.74 -23.64 8.60
CA HIS A 373 27.43 -24.02 8.04
C HIS A 373 27.52 -25.08 6.93
N GLN A 374 28.72 -25.58 6.59
CA GLN A 374 28.91 -26.52 5.48
C GLN A 374 28.93 -27.98 5.93
N THR A 375 28.36 -28.89 5.13
CA THR A 375 28.39 -30.33 5.43
C THR A 375 29.79 -30.93 5.22
N SER A 376 30.07 -32.09 5.82
CA SER A 376 31.32 -32.83 5.57
C SER A 376 31.40 -33.45 4.17
N SER A 377 30.27 -33.61 3.47
CA SER A 377 30.22 -33.91 2.03
C SER A 377 30.48 -32.71 1.12
N ASP A 378 30.28 -31.49 1.63
CA ASP A 378 30.52 -30.26 0.88
C ASP A 378 31.94 -29.72 1.09
N CYS A 379 32.38 -29.69 2.34
CA CYS A 379 33.71 -29.26 2.76
C CYS A 379 34.31 -30.33 3.69
N PRO A 380 35.35 -31.09 3.26
CA PRO A 380 35.98 -32.11 4.09
C PRO A 380 36.41 -31.57 5.45
N CYS A 381 36.26 -32.38 6.50
CA CYS A 381 36.64 -31.99 7.86
C CYS A 381 38.15 -31.69 7.95
N LEU A 382 38.52 -30.53 8.50
CA LEU A 382 39.93 -30.20 8.73
C LEU A 382 40.46 -30.92 9.98
N SER A 383 41.68 -31.44 9.90
CA SER A 383 42.30 -32.21 10.99
C SER A 383 42.69 -31.36 12.22
N THR A 384 42.69 -30.03 12.08
CA THR A 384 42.96 -29.06 13.14
C THR A 384 42.15 -27.80 12.88
N GLY A 385 41.48 -27.26 13.92
CA GLY A 385 40.81 -25.96 13.84
C GLY A 385 39.52 -25.92 13.02
N ASP A 386 38.90 -27.06 12.69
CA ASP A 386 37.58 -27.08 12.06
C ASP A 386 36.52 -26.64 13.10
N PRO A 387 35.73 -25.58 12.85
CA PRO A 387 34.72 -25.11 13.81
C PRO A 387 33.54 -26.08 13.98
N ARG A 388 33.44 -27.14 13.16
CA ARG A 388 32.39 -28.17 13.24
C ARG A 388 32.77 -29.38 14.13
N LEU A 389 33.96 -29.38 14.73
CA LEU A 389 34.43 -30.48 15.59
C LEU A 389 33.45 -30.78 16.74
N GLY A 390 33.21 -32.07 16.99
CA GLY A 390 32.32 -32.52 18.06
C GLY A 390 30.83 -32.52 17.72
N SER A 391 30.45 -32.16 16.48
CA SER A 391 29.12 -32.38 15.93
C SER A 391 29.02 -33.74 15.21
N ASP A 392 27.80 -34.20 14.92
CA ASP A 392 27.55 -35.43 14.14
C ASP A 392 28.16 -35.40 12.71
N GLN A 393 28.66 -34.24 12.24
CA GLN A 393 29.23 -34.09 10.90
C GLN A 393 30.75 -34.29 10.81
N CYS A 394 31.51 -34.01 11.88
CA CYS A 394 32.97 -34.12 11.89
C CYS A 394 33.49 -34.74 13.20
N PRO A 395 34.20 -35.89 13.16
CA PRO A 395 34.67 -36.56 14.36
C PRO A 395 35.73 -35.72 15.07
N ASP A 396 35.63 -35.65 16.40
CA ASP A 396 36.66 -35.05 17.25
C ASP A 396 37.97 -35.84 17.11
N TYR A 397 39.10 -35.16 16.91
CA TYR A 397 40.41 -35.79 16.70
C TYR A 397 41.27 -35.65 17.95
N CYS A 398 41.88 -36.75 18.40
CA CYS A 398 42.65 -36.74 19.64
C CYS A 398 43.88 -35.84 19.54
N VAL A 399 43.97 -34.86 20.45
CA VAL A 399 45.18 -34.03 20.64
C VAL A 399 46.06 -34.67 21.72
N LYS A 400 47.38 -34.65 21.51
CA LYS A 400 48.38 -35.20 22.43
C LYS A 400 48.28 -34.54 23.81
N GLY A 401 48.13 -35.34 24.87
CA GLY A 401 47.93 -34.85 26.23
C GLY A 401 46.51 -34.31 26.55
N GLN A 402 45.57 -34.35 25.60
CA GLN A 402 44.16 -33.96 25.77
C GLN A 402 43.20 -35.02 25.20
N VAL A 403 43.53 -36.29 25.38
CA VAL A 403 42.76 -37.41 24.83
C VAL A 403 41.44 -37.60 25.59
N THR A 404 40.33 -37.71 24.87
CA THR A 404 39.01 -38.02 25.42
C THR A 404 38.58 -39.46 25.07
N ALA A 405 37.53 -39.96 25.72
CA ALA A 405 36.96 -41.26 25.40
C ALA A 405 36.41 -41.33 23.96
N ASN A 406 35.98 -40.19 23.40
CA ASN A 406 35.23 -40.15 22.14
C ASN A 406 36.07 -39.71 20.93
N CYS A 407 37.24 -39.09 21.15
CA CYS A 407 38.09 -38.65 20.05
C CYS A 407 38.68 -39.81 19.21
N THR A 408 38.99 -39.53 17.95
CA THR A 408 39.54 -40.47 16.97
C THR A 408 41.04 -40.25 16.78
N CYS A 409 41.83 -41.33 16.81
CA CYS A 409 43.27 -41.29 16.53
C CYS A 409 43.53 -41.17 15.03
N ASN A 410 44.07 -40.03 14.59
CA ASN A 410 44.33 -39.71 13.18
C ASN A 410 45.81 -39.98 12.81
N THR A 411 46.06 -40.50 11.60
CA THR A 411 47.41 -40.75 11.07
C THR A 411 48.18 -39.48 10.70
N ASN A 412 47.49 -38.36 10.50
CA ASN A 412 48.04 -37.16 9.88
C ASN A 412 48.57 -36.13 10.89
N VAL A 413 48.57 -36.44 12.19
CA VAL A 413 49.11 -35.55 13.23
C VAL A 413 50.63 -35.71 13.33
N THR A 414 51.37 -34.73 12.81
CA THR A 414 52.84 -34.71 12.89
C THR A 414 53.33 -34.74 14.34
N GLY A 415 54.09 -35.78 14.70
CA GLY A 415 54.66 -35.95 16.04
C GLY A 415 53.75 -36.66 17.07
N TYR A 416 52.62 -37.22 16.64
CA TYR A 416 51.72 -38.01 17.49
C TYR A 416 51.21 -39.24 16.73
N THR A 417 51.79 -40.41 17.01
CA THR A 417 51.43 -41.64 16.26
C THR A 417 50.09 -42.21 16.72
N VAL A 418 49.42 -42.97 15.85
CA VAL A 418 48.18 -43.67 16.18
C VAL A 418 48.34 -44.58 17.40
N ASP A 419 49.50 -45.21 17.58
CA ASP A 419 49.76 -46.09 18.73
C ASP A 419 50.08 -45.32 20.02
N GLN A 420 50.74 -44.16 19.94
CA GLN A 420 50.83 -43.22 21.07
C GLN A 420 49.43 -42.77 21.49
N CYS A 421 48.59 -42.41 20.53
CA CYS A 421 47.21 -42.00 20.76
C CYS A 421 46.34 -43.10 21.39
N LYS A 422 46.43 -44.34 20.89
CA LYS A 422 45.74 -45.49 21.51
C LYS A 422 46.22 -45.73 22.95
N LYS A 423 47.53 -45.58 23.22
CA LYS A 423 48.09 -45.75 24.56
C LYS A 423 47.61 -44.66 25.52
N GLU A 424 47.68 -43.39 25.12
CA GLU A 424 47.11 -42.27 25.90
C GLU A 424 45.60 -42.45 26.13
N LYS A 425 44.85 -42.94 25.12
CA LYS A 425 43.41 -43.22 25.24
C LYS A 425 43.11 -44.31 26.28
N LEU A 426 43.91 -45.38 26.35
CA LEU A 426 43.77 -46.42 27.38
C LEU A 426 44.02 -45.89 28.80
N CYS A 427 44.95 -44.94 28.96
CA CYS A 427 45.17 -44.26 30.24
C CYS A 427 43.98 -43.41 30.70
N VAL A 428 43.09 -42.99 29.78
CA VAL A 428 41.87 -42.24 30.11
C VAL A 428 40.66 -43.16 30.28
N THR A 429 40.46 -44.14 29.39
CA THR A 429 39.24 -44.97 29.38
C THR A 429 39.31 -46.24 30.22
N ASN A 430 40.52 -46.74 30.53
CA ASN A 430 40.70 -48.03 31.21
C ASN A 430 41.88 -48.04 32.19
N LEU A 431 42.09 -46.93 32.90
CA LEU A 431 43.23 -46.72 33.79
C LEU A 431 43.42 -47.82 34.85
N VAL A 432 42.32 -48.39 35.36
CA VAL A 432 42.33 -49.43 36.41
C VAL A 432 43.09 -50.71 36.00
N ASN A 433 43.21 -50.99 34.70
CA ASN A 433 43.90 -52.15 34.17
C ASN A 433 45.32 -51.84 33.61
N GLN A 434 45.83 -50.62 33.79
CA GLN A 434 47.14 -50.20 33.27
C GLN A 434 48.21 -50.16 34.36
N THR A 435 49.44 -50.56 34.04
CA THR A 435 50.57 -50.48 34.97
C THR A 435 51.03 -49.04 35.18
N ALA A 436 51.75 -48.77 36.28
CA ALA A 436 52.39 -47.47 36.51
C ALA A 436 53.50 -47.13 35.48
N ALA A 437 54.02 -48.13 34.75
CA ALA A 437 54.99 -47.94 33.66
C ALA A 437 54.31 -47.58 32.33
N ASP A 438 53.05 -48.00 32.13
CA ASP A 438 52.28 -47.71 30.93
C ASP A 438 51.48 -46.41 31.04
N CYS A 439 50.94 -46.14 32.22
CA CYS A 439 50.21 -44.91 32.54
C CYS A 439 50.69 -44.40 33.92
N PRO A 440 51.34 -43.22 34.00
CA PRO A 440 51.79 -42.64 35.26
C PRO A 440 50.68 -42.60 36.32
N CYS A 441 51.04 -42.73 37.59
CA CYS A 441 50.09 -42.59 38.70
C CYS A 441 49.46 -41.19 38.69
N LEU A 442 48.13 -41.11 38.62
CA LEU A 442 47.44 -39.83 38.72
C LEU A 442 47.42 -39.36 40.18
N PRO A 443 47.70 -38.08 40.48
CA PRO A 443 47.82 -37.63 41.86
C PRO A 443 46.51 -37.63 42.64
N THR A 444 45.38 -37.51 41.94
CA THR A 444 44.05 -37.48 42.54
C THR A 444 43.10 -38.42 41.80
N GLY A 445 42.36 -39.26 42.53
CA GLY A 445 41.35 -40.14 41.95
C GLY A 445 41.86 -41.36 41.18
N ASP A 446 43.17 -41.66 41.17
CA ASP A 446 43.68 -42.87 40.51
C ASP A 446 43.11 -44.15 41.17
N PRO A 447 42.37 -45.01 40.45
CA PRO A 447 41.76 -46.20 41.01
C PRO A 447 42.77 -47.27 41.48
N ARG A 448 44.06 -47.07 41.17
CA ARG A 448 45.22 -47.91 41.58
C ARG A 448 45.89 -47.39 42.86
N ALA A 449 45.57 -46.18 43.33
CA ALA A 449 46.14 -45.58 44.54
C ALA A 449 45.86 -46.45 45.79
N GLY A 450 46.88 -46.61 46.64
CA GLY A 450 46.79 -47.41 47.87
C GLY A 450 46.75 -48.94 47.68
N LYS A 451 46.71 -49.45 46.45
CA LYS A 451 46.69 -50.89 46.12
C LYS A 451 48.07 -51.45 45.72
N GLY A 452 49.14 -50.80 46.15
CA GLY A 452 50.53 -51.21 45.89
C GLY A 452 51.12 -50.80 44.54
N GLN A 453 50.31 -50.36 43.56
CA GLN A 453 50.84 -49.82 42.29
C GLN A 453 51.08 -48.30 42.31
N CYS A 454 50.29 -47.55 43.08
CA CYS A 454 50.44 -46.10 43.25
C CYS A 454 50.34 -45.71 44.75
N PRO A 455 51.03 -44.64 45.20
CA PRO A 455 50.94 -44.15 46.57
C PRO A 455 49.50 -43.80 46.99
N ALA A 456 49.23 -43.81 48.30
CA ALA A 456 47.99 -43.26 48.84
C ALA A 456 48.17 -41.74 49.07
N TYR A 457 47.44 -40.92 48.31
CA TYR A 457 47.51 -39.47 48.41
C TYR A 457 46.64 -38.93 49.54
N CYS A 458 47.07 -37.83 50.15
CA CYS A 458 46.35 -37.17 51.24
C CYS A 458 45.14 -36.39 50.70
N ILE A 459 43.96 -36.66 51.25
CA ILE A 459 42.74 -35.87 51.00
C ILE A 459 42.68 -34.76 52.05
N LYS A 460 42.30 -33.55 51.63
CA LYS A 460 42.06 -32.39 52.51
C LYS A 460 41.06 -32.73 53.62
N ASP A 461 41.31 -32.24 54.83
CA ASP A 461 40.61 -32.54 56.09
C ASP A 461 40.72 -34.01 56.58
N GLN A 462 41.05 -34.95 55.69
CA GLN A 462 41.24 -36.38 55.98
C GLN A 462 42.71 -36.83 55.97
N VAL A 463 43.67 -35.93 56.23
CA VAL A 463 45.08 -36.35 56.36
C VAL A 463 45.26 -37.41 57.45
N ASN A 464 46.07 -38.41 57.13
CA ASN A 464 46.57 -39.44 58.04
C ASN A 464 48.10 -39.44 58.05
N GLN A 465 48.74 -40.19 58.95
CA GLN A 465 50.19 -40.09 59.11
C GLN A 465 50.97 -40.62 57.88
N SER A 466 50.46 -41.65 57.19
CA SER A 466 51.16 -42.36 56.10
C SER A 466 50.87 -41.88 54.67
N CYS A 467 49.86 -41.04 54.43
CA CYS A 467 49.54 -40.53 53.09
C CYS A 467 50.62 -39.58 52.54
N VAL A 468 50.72 -39.46 51.21
CA VAL A 468 51.65 -38.54 50.51
C VAL A 468 50.91 -37.28 50.07
N CYS A 469 51.50 -36.09 50.26
CA CYS A 469 50.88 -34.85 49.79
C CYS A 469 50.93 -34.73 48.27
N ASP A 470 49.76 -34.47 47.67
CA ASP A 470 49.56 -34.28 46.23
C ASP A 470 50.20 -32.94 45.76
N THR A 471 50.85 -32.95 44.59
CA THR A 471 51.45 -31.76 43.96
C THR A 471 50.49 -30.97 43.07
N ASN A 472 49.41 -31.60 42.60
CA ASN A 472 48.52 -31.09 41.56
C ASN A 472 47.06 -30.90 42.01
N MET A 473 46.73 -31.13 43.29
CA MET A 473 45.35 -30.96 43.78
C MET A 473 44.91 -29.49 43.71
N PRO A 474 43.87 -29.14 42.93
CA PRO A 474 43.42 -27.77 42.78
C PRO A 474 42.95 -27.20 44.13
N GLY A 475 43.57 -26.11 44.59
CA GLY A 475 43.24 -25.46 45.86
C GLY A 475 43.75 -26.16 47.13
N TYR A 476 44.58 -27.20 47.02
CA TYR A 476 45.23 -27.86 48.15
C TYR A 476 46.69 -28.21 47.83
N THR A 477 47.56 -27.22 47.98
CA THR A 477 49.01 -27.33 47.72
C THR A 477 49.72 -28.29 48.67
N VAL A 478 50.89 -28.79 48.25
CA VAL A 478 51.81 -29.57 49.11
C VAL A 478 52.07 -28.87 50.44
N ALA A 479 52.27 -27.55 50.42
CA ALA A 479 52.53 -26.76 51.63
C ALA A 479 51.31 -26.73 52.58
N GLN A 480 50.10 -26.58 52.04
CA GLN A 480 48.86 -26.68 52.82
C GLN A 480 48.69 -28.09 53.41
N CYS A 481 48.95 -29.14 52.65
CA CYS A 481 48.89 -30.52 53.13
C CYS A 481 49.91 -30.86 54.23
N GLN A 482 51.16 -30.39 54.09
CA GLN A 482 52.17 -30.53 55.13
C GLN A 482 51.81 -29.73 56.39
N THR A 483 51.16 -28.57 56.22
CA THR A 483 50.66 -27.76 57.34
C THR A 483 49.50 -28.46 58.04
N GLU A 484 48.53 -29.01 57.30
CA GLU A 484 47.40 -29.75 57.86
C GLU A 484 47.87 -30.97 58.68
N LYS A 485 48.87 -31.73 58.19
CA LYS A 485 49.48 -32.82 58.97
C LYS A 485 50.07 -32.33 60.30
N LYS A 486 50.80 -31.21 60.31
CA LYS A 486 51.34 -30.64 61.55
C LYS A 486 50.22 -30.19 62.50
N CYS A 487 49.21 -29.50 62.00
CA CYS A 487 48.09 -29.02 62.81
C CYS A 487 47.22 -30.16 63.36
N LYS A 488 47.17 -31.33 62.70
CA LYS A 488 46.37 -32.48 63.16
C LYS A 488 47.10 -33.40 64.14
N PHE A 489 48.42 -33.57 63.98
CA PHE A 489 49.19 -34.56 64.75
C PHE A 489 50.25 -33.96 65.71
N ASP A 490 50.52 -32.65 65.64
CA ASP A 490 51.56 -31.96 66.41
C ASP A 490 51.11 -30.56 66.89
N LEU A 491 49.79 -30.35 67.06
CA LEU A 491 49.20 -29.02 67.31
C LEU A 491 49.83 -28.24 68.49
N ALA A 492 50.23 -28.94 69.55
CA ALA A 492 50.73 -28.33 70.78
C ALA A 492 52.08 -27.61 70.62
N SER A 493 52.86 -27.90 69.58
CA SER A 493 54.15 -27.27 69.29
C SER A 493 54.06 -26.13 68.26
N GLN A 494 52.87 -25.89 67.67
CA GLN A 494 52.69 -24.95 66.56
C GLN A 494 52.19 -23.57 67.01
N THR A 495 52.70 -22.51 66.38
CA THR A 495 52.23 -21.13 66.62
C THR A 495 50.86 -20.86 66.01
N ASN A 496 50.20 -19.78 66.43
CA ASN A 496 48.93 -19.33 65.82
C ASN A 496 49.06 -18.93 64.33
N ALA A 497 50.26 -18.55 63.89
CA ALA A 497 50.57 -18.23 62.49
C ALA A 497 50.73 -19.48 61.62
N THR A 498 51.06 -20.63 62.22
CA THR A 498 51.19 -21.93 61.50
C THR A 498 49.90 -22.74 61.55
N CYS A 499 49.22 -22.77 62.69
CA CYS A 499 47.95 -23.46 62.88
C CYS A 499 46.98 -22.54 63.60
N GLN A 500 45.86 -22.21 62.94
CA GLN A 500 44.81 -21.37 63.53
C GLN A 500 44.36 -21.94 64.89
N CYS A 501 43.94 -21.04 65.78
CA CYS A 501 43.42 -21.41 67.09
C CYS A 501 42.10 -22.17 66.94
N LEU A 502 42.05 -23.39 67.46
CA LEU A 502 40.80 -24.14 67.59
C LEU A 502 39.96 -23.57 68.75
N SER A 503 38.77 -24.12 68.96
CA SER A 503 37.81 -23.71 70.00
C SER A 503 38.33 -23.93 71.43
N THR A 504 37.45 -23.92 72.43
CA THR A 504 37.77 -24.18 73.86
C THR A 504 38.60 -25.45 74.18
N SER A 505 38.84 -26.34 73.22
CA SER A 505 39.73 -27.51 73.33
C SER A 505 41.16 -27.31 72.78
N ASP A 506 41.52 -26.13 72.25
CA ASP A 506 42.88 -25.86 71.80
C ASP A 506 43.85 -25.83 73.01
N PRO A 507 44.88 -26.69 73.06
CA PRO A 507 45.82 -26.74 74.19
C PRO A 507 46.64 -25.44 74.38
N ARG A 508 46.58 -24.51 73.42
CA ARG A 508 47.27 -23.20 73.38
C ARG A 508 46.36 -22.04 73.84
N ALA A 509 45.05 -22.27 74.01
CA ALA A 509 44.09 -21.25 74.46
C ALA A 509 44.47 -20.65 75.83
N GLY A 510 44.40 -19.32 75.95
CA GLY A 510 44.73 -18.59 77.18
C GLY A 510 46.22 -18.52 77.54
N LYS A 511 47.12 -19.18 76.78
CA LYS A 511 48.57 -19.22 77.03
C LYS A 511 49.37 -18.26 76.13
N GLY A 512 48.77 -17.12 75.77
CA GLY A 512 49.39 -16.08 74.93
C GLY A 512 49.47 -16.37 73.43
N GLN A 513 49.36 -17.63 73.00
CA GLN A 513 49.28 -17.99 71.57
C GLN A 513 47.85 -17.85 71.00
N CYS A 514 46.82 -18.16 71.79
CA CYS A 514 45.42 -18.11 71.37
C CYS A 514 44.55 -17.33 72.39
N PRO A 515 43.56 -16.55 71.93
CA PRO A 515 42.73 -15.70 72.80
C PRO A 515 41.84 -16.51 73.75
N ALA A 516 41.27 -15.83 74.75
CA ALA A 516 40.27 -16.42 75.63
C ALA A 516 38.88 -16.37 74.98
N TYR A 517 38.14 -17.49 75.04
CA TYR A 517 36.80 -17.60 74.48
C TYR A 517 35.71 -17.29 75.51
N CYS A 518 34.60 -16.67 75.08
CA CYS A 518 33.46 -16.36 75.95
C CYS A 518 32.69 -17.65 76.32
N THR A 519 32.50 -17.92 77.61
CA THR A 519 31.88 -19.17 78.12
C THR A 519 30.41 -19.04 78.52
N ALA A 520 29.92 -17.83 78.81
CA ALA A 520 28.54 -17.59 79.22
C ALA A 520 28.09 -16.15 78.91
N LYS A 521 26.76 -15.95 78.88
CA LYS A 521 26.09 -14.65 78.64
C LYS A 521 26.56 -13.52 79.57
N ASP A 522 26.77 -13.84 80.84
CA ASP A 522 27.14 -12.87 81.89
C ASP A 522 28.63 -12.96 82.29
N GLN A 523 29.43 -13.74 81.55
CA GLN A 523 30.90 -13.75 81.65
C GLN A 523 31.64 -13.32 80.35
N PRO A 524 31.34 -12.15 79.74
CA PRO A 524 32.30 -11.47 78.92
C PRO A 524 33.15 -10.55 79.78
N SER A 525 34.36 -11.00 80.14
CA SER A 525 35.42 -10.02 80.37
C SER A 525 35.65 -9.25 79.07
N GLN A 526 36.11 -8.00 79.16
CA GLN A 526 36.16 -7.03 78.04
C GLN A 526 37.04 -7.46 76.83
N SER A 527 37.67 -8.64 76.88
CA SER A 527 38.56 -9.21 75.85
C SER A 527 38.23 -10.64 75.40
N CYS A 528 37.09 -11.22 75.78
CA CYS A 528 36.74 -12.56 75.28
C CYS A 528 36.23 -12.53 73.82
N VAL A 529 36.55 -13.58 73.06
CA VAL A 529 36.10 -13.79 71.67
C VAL A 529 34.97 -14.83 71.65
N CYS A 530 33.93 -14.62 70.83
CA CYS A 530 32.90 -15.64 70.64
C CYS A 530 33.52 -16.89 69.99
N ASP A 531 33.29 -18.07 70.58
CA ASP A 531 33.76 -19.34 70.02
C ASP A 531 33.04 -19.60 68.67
N SER A 532 33.80 -19.87 67.62
CA SER A 532 33.28 -20.15 66.27
C SER A 532 32.70 -21.56 66.13
N ASN A 533 32.89 -22.44 67.12
CA ASN A 533 32.35 -23.79 67.13
C ASN A 533 30.82 -23.76 67.37
N PRO A 534 29.98 -24.28 66.45
CA PRO A 534 28.53 -24.29 66.62
C PRO A 534 28.05 -25.10 67.84
N ASN A 535 28.88 -26.02 68.36
CA ASN A 535 28.62 -26.81 69.56
C ASN A 535 29.22 -26.21 70.84
N ALA A 536 29.72 -24.97 70.80
CA ALA A 536 30.27 -24.30 71.99
C ALA A 536 29.19 -24.10 73.08
N GLN A 537 29.62 -24.11 74.35
CA GLN A 537 28.76 -23.86 75.51
C GLN A 537 28.00 -22.53 75.42
N TYR A 538 28.57 -21.54 74.73
CA TYR A 538 27.88 -20.33 74.29
C TYR A 538 27.96 -20.23 72.76
N PRO A 539 26.94 -20.70 72.01
CA PRO A 539 27.02 -20.85 70.56
C PRO A 539 27.32 -19.53 69.82
N PRO A 540 28.09 -19.54 68.72
CA PRO A 540 28.51 -18.34 67.98
C PRO A 540 27.33 -17.44 67.57
N SER A 541 26.22 -18.02 67.10
CA SER A 541 25.02 -17.28 66.73
C SER A 541 24.40 -16.54 67.93
N SER A 542 24.28 -17.19 69.08
CA SER A 542 23.81 -16.60 70.34
C SER A 542 24.78 -15.53 70.85
N CYS A 543 26.09 -15.81 70.84
CA CYS A 543 27.13 -14.90 71.30
C CYS A 543 27.20 -13.62 70.46
N GLN A 544 27.15 -13.73 69.12
CA GLN A 544 27.20 -12.59 68.21
C GLN A 544 25.90 -11.76 68.21
N SER A 545 24.73 -12.41 68.24
CA SER A 545 23.43 -11.72 68.20
C SER A 545 23.11 -10.99 69.51
N GLN A 546 23.51 -11.54 70.66
CA GLN A 546 23.22 -10.95 71.98
C GLN A 546 24.23 -9.86 72.38
N LYS A 547 25.42 -9.83 71.75
CA LYS A 547 26.46 -8.82 71.98
C LYS A 547 26.12 -7.50 71.24
N LYS A 548 25.19 -6.73 71.81
CA LYS A 548 24.90 -5.35 71.39
C LYS A 548 26.08 -4.41 71.68
N CYS A 549 26.28 -3.41 70.84
CA CYS A 549 27.26 -2.37 71.09
C CYS A 549 26.84 -1.51 72.31
N ASN A 550 27.76 -1.29 73.26
CA ASN A 550 27.56 -0.43 74.43
C ASN A 550 28.34 0.89 74.37
N VAL A 551 29.18 1.07 73.34
CA VAL A 551 29.89 2.32 73.08
C VAL A 551 29.04 3.29 72.24
N SER A 552 29.30 4.58 72.41
CA SER A 552 28.65 5.67 71.66
C SER A 552 28.80 5.49 70.15
N SER A 553 27.77 5.88 69.39
CA SER A 553 27.78 5.93 67.92
C SER A 553 28.90 6.80 67.31
N SER A 554 29.52 7.67 68.10
CA SER A 554 30.68 8.48 67.68
C SER A 554 32.02 7.72 67.69
N GLN A 555 32.06 6.48 68.18
CA GLN A 555 33.28 5.69 68.29
C GLN A 555 33.44 4.69 67.12
N THR A 556 34.57 4.00 67.07
CA THR A 556 34.84 2.90 66.14
C THR A 556 35.06 1.61 66.92
N VAL A 557 34.55 0.50 66.43
CA VAL A 557 34.77 -0.85 66.96
C VAL A 557 35.46 -1.72 65.91
N THR A 558 36.12 -2.80 66.35
CA THR A 558 36.60 -3.83 65.41
C THR A 558 35.42 -4.33 64.57
N LYS A 559 35.63 -4.47 63.25
CA LYS A 559 34.57 -4.85 62.32
C LYS A 559 33.80 -6.10 62.79
N ASP A 560 32.48 -6.01 62.77
CA ASP A 560 31.52 -7.04 63.17
C ASP A 560 31.61 -7.53 64.64
N SER A 561 32.33 -6.83 65.51
CA SER A 561 32.58 -7.26 66.90
C SER A 561 31.40 -7.08 67.88
N CYS A 562 30.38 -6.31 67.49
CA CYS A 562 29.09 -6.14 68.18
C CYS A 562 27.99 -5.75 67.18
N THR A 563 26.74 -6.01 67.52
CA THR A 563 25.58 -5.65 66.69
C THR A 563 25.10 -4.23 67.01
N CYS A 564 24.88 -3.41 65.96
CA CYS A 564 24.38 -2.04 66.07
C CYS A 564 22.97 -1.98 66.71
N SER A 565 22.62 -0.85 67.32
CA SER A 565 21.25 -0.53 67.74
C SER A 565 20.87 0.90 67.36
N GLY A 566 19.57 1.23 67.41
CA GLY A 566 19.09 2.59 67.19
C GLY A 566 19.63 3.64 68.18
N SER A 567 20.27 3.22 69.28
CA SER A 567 20.95 4.13 70.23
C SER A 567 22.48 4.06 70.20
N ASN A 568 23.07 2.92 69.83
CA ASN A 568 24.52 2.69 69.79
C ASN A 568 24.91 2.01 68.47
N HIS A 569 25.45 2.80 67.53
CA HIS A 569 25.84 2.35 66.19
C HIS A 569 27.23 2.92 65.82
N PRO A 570 28.32 2.48 66.50
CA PRO A 570 29.67 2.91 66.19
C PRO A 570 30.15 2.40 64.83
N THR A 571 31.10 3.11 64.21
CA THR A 571 31.73 2.69 62.96
C THR A 571 32.32 1.28 63.10
N GLY A 572 31.90 0.36 62.24
CA GLY A 572 32.33 -1.05 62.25
C GLY A 572 31.42 -2.02 63.00
N CYS A 573 30.32 -1.58 63.59
CA CYS A 573 29.31 -2.50 64.13
C CYS A 573 28.60 -3.30 63.01
N ARG A 574 28.13 -4.50 63.35
CA ARG A 574 27.35 -5.35 62.45
C ARG A 574 25.88 -4.91 62.42
N CYS A 575 25.31 -4.78 61.23
CA CYS A 575 23.91 -4.44 61.07
C CYS A 575 22.96 -5.56 61.52
N PRO A 576 21.83 -5.23 62.18
CA PRO A 576 20.79 -6.20 62.51
C PRO A 576 20.27 -6.99 61.30
N SER A 577 19.96 -8.27 61.51
CA SER A 577 19.26 -9.10 60.53
C SER A 577 17.77 -8.75 60.44
N GLU A 578 17.14 -8.53 61.60
CA GLU A 578 15.73 -8.14 61.71
C GLU A 578 15.53 -6.70 61.23
N THR A 579 14.71 -6.49 60.20
CA THR A 579 14.53 -5.17 59.58
C THR A 579 14.00 -4.14 60.56
N THR A 580 13.09 -4.53 61.45
CA THR A 580 12.51 -3.67 62.51
C THR A 580 13.56 -3.01 63.40
N GLN A 581 14.72 -3.64 63.58
CA GLN A 581 15.82 -3.14 64.41
C GLN A 581 16.72 -2.11 63.71
N LEU A 582 16.50 -1.84 62.41
CA LEU A 582 17.18 -0.76 61.66
C LEU A 582 16.62 0.63 62.02
N THR A 583 15.48 0.70 62.70
CA THR A 583 14.86 1.94 63.18
C THR A 583 15.84 2.71 64.09
N GLY A 584 16.18 3.95 63.70
CA GLY A 584 17.15 4.79 64.40
C GLY A 584 18.63 4.55 64.04
N ILE A 585 18.93 3.65 63.10
CA ILE A 585 20.30 3.43 62.59
C ILE A 585 20.47 4.18 61.26
N PRO A 586 21.46 5.09 61.13
CA PRO A 586 21.64 5.88 59.92
C PRO A 586 22.20 5.04 58.75
N THR A 587 21.91 5.47 57.52
CA THR A 587 22.17 4.70 56.28
C THR A 587 23.65 4.56 55.94
N ASN A 588 24.49 5.50 56.39
CA ASN A 588 25.95 5.41 56.29
C ASN A 588 26.57 4.36 57.23
N GLN A 589 25.82 3.91 58.25
CA GLN A 589 26.26 2.88 59.18
C GLN A 589 25.67 1.50 58.87
N CYS A 590 24.43 1.48 58.37
CA CYS A 590 23.76 0.32 57.83
C CYS A 590 22.97 0.68 56.58
N GLU A 591 23.41 0.19 55.42
CA GLU A 591 22.78 0.40 54.12
C GLU A 591 21.29 0.01 54.14
N CYS A 592 20.52 0.57 53.21
CA CYS A 592 19.11 0.27 53.04
C CYS A 592 18.92 -1.18 52.56
N ARG A 593 18.04 -1.96 53.19
CA ARG A 593 17.70 -3.30 52.71
C ARG A 593 16.70 -3.24 51.56
N THR A 594 16.93 -4.08 50.53
CA THR A 594 16.09 -4.19 49.32
C THR A 594 14.61 -4.45 49.65
N THR A 595 14.34 -5.25 50.68
CA THR A 595 12.99 -5.58 51.14
C THR A 595 12.78 -5.24 52.62
N GLY A 596 11.60 -4.69 52.92
CA GLY A 596 11.10 -4.56 54.30
C GLY A 596 11.86 -3.60 55.23
N ASP A 597 12.74 -2.72 54.72
CA ASP A 597 13.45 -1.73 55.53
C ASP A 597 12.46 -0.68 56.10
N PRO A 598 12.33 -0.52 57.43
CA PRO A 598 11.41 0.44 58.03
C PRO A 598 11.77 1.91 57.76
N ARG A 599 12.94 2.17 57.15
CA ARG A 599 13.39 3.51 56.73
C ARG A 599 12.98 3.88 55.30
N ALA A 600 12.36 2.95 54.55
CA ALA A 600 11.88 3.18 53.19
C ALA A 600 10.87 4.33 53.10
N GLY A 601 10.95 5.14 52.05
CA GLY A 601 10.12 6.34 51.86
C GLY A 601 10.48 7.55 52.75
N SER A 602 11.56 7.46 53.54
CA SER A 602 12.08 8.60 54.32
C SER A 602 13.59 8.77 54.14
N THR A 603 14.39 7.94 54.82
CA THR A 603 15.87 7.96 54.70
C THR A 603 16.38 6.98 53.64
N CYS A 604 15.60 5.96 53.32
CA CYS A 604 15.81 5.05 52.21
C CYS A 604 14.81 5.35 51.07
N PRO A 605 15.17 5.09 49.79
CA PRO A 605 14.25 5.28 48.67
C PRO A 605 12.94 4.50 48.85
N ALA A 606 11.86 4.97 48.22
CA ALA A 606 10.63 4.18 48.11
C ALA A 606 10.81 3.10 47.02
N TYR A 607 10.25 1.92 47.21
CA TYR A 607 10.27 0.86 46.20
C TYR A 607 9.05 0.96 45.27
N CYS A 608 9.24 0.64 44.00
CA CYS A 608 8.15 0.69 43.02
C CYS A 608 7.12 -0.42 43.29
N VAL A 609 5.83 -0.09 43.19
CA VAL A 609 4.72 -1.05 43.29
C VAL A 609 4.03 -1.20 41.95
N ASN A 610 3.43 -2.37 41.71
CA ASN A 610 2.79 -2.70 40.44
C ASN A 610 1.69 -1.67 40.09
N GLY A 611 1.75 -1.10 38.89
CA GLY A 611 0.85 -0.02 38.44
C GLY A 611 1.18 1.39 38.93
N GLN A 612 2.24 1.61 39.73
CA GLN A 612 2.65 2.94 40.21
C GLN A 612 4.17 3.18 40.10
N VAL A 613 4.77 2.84 38.96
CA VAL A 613 6.16 3.21 38.63
C VAL A 613 6.26 4.71 38.33
N ASN A 614 7.18 5.40 39.01
CA ASN A 614 7.46 6.82 38.84
C ASN A 614 8.97 7.11 39.01
N SER A 615 9.39 8.35 38.84
CA SER A 615 10.82 8.73 38.87
C SER A 615 11.47 8.56 40.25
N SER A 616 10.71 8.68 41.34
CA SER A 616 11.21 8.65 42.72
C SER A 616 11.23 7.26 43.35
N CYS A 617 10.63 6.23 42.74
CA CYS A 617 10.69 4.85 43.22
C CYS A 617 11.88 4.08 42.64
N VAL A 618 12.38 3.06 43.37
CA VAL A 618 13.49 2.18 42.95
C VAL A 618 12.96 0.76 42.67
N CYS A 619 13.46 0.14 41.61
CA CYS A 619 13.13 -1.22 41.23
C CYS A 619 13.88 -2.24 42.10
N ASP A 620 13.14 -3.19 42.66
CA ASP A 620 13.65 -4.23 43.58
C ASP A 620 14.01 -5.51 42.79
N SER A 621 15.18 -6.09 43.08
CA SER A 621 15.64 -7.35 42.48
C SER A 621 14.88 -8.58 42.99
N ASP A 622 14.37 -8.49 44.22
CA ASP A 622 13.82 -9.64 44.96
C ASP A 622 12.28 -9.68 44.91
N ASN A 623 11.65 -8.68 44.25
CA ASN A 623 10.21 -8.55 44.15
C ASN A 623 9.60 -9.53 43.13
N THR A 624 8.93 -10.56 43.63
CA THR A 624 8.27 -11.60 42.82
C THR A 624 6.99 -11.14 42.11
N TYR A 625 6.38 -10.01 42.53
CA TYR A 625 5.15 -9.47 41.95
C TYR A 625 5.39 -8.40 40.89
N LEU A 626 6.52 -7.69 40.96
CA LEU A 626 6.99 -6.76 39.94
C LEU A 626 8.49 -7.03 39.69
N PRO A 627 8.83 -8.01 38.84
CA PRO A 627 10.23 -8.37 38.56
C PRO A 627 11.06 -7.18 38.09
N TYR A 628 12.33 -7.13 38.48
CA TYR A 628 13.25 -6.02 38.20
C TYR A 628 13.24 -5.54 36.74
N THR A 629 13.30 -6.47 35.78
CA THR A 629 13.29 -6.17 34.34
C THR A 629 11.96 -5.59 33.87
N THR A 630 10.84 -6.03 34.44
CA THR A 630 9.51 -5.45 34.21
C THR A 630 9.44 -4.04 34.79
N CYS A 631 9.91 -3.85 36.03
CA CYS A 631 9.93 -2.55 36.69
C CYS A 631 10.75 -1.50 35.92
N GLU A 632 11.99 -1.82 35.52
CA GLU A 632 12.85 -0.90 34.77
C GLU A 632 12.27 -0.56 33.39
N ARG A 633 11.71 -1.54 32.69
CA ARG A 633 11.00 -1.32 31.42
C ARG A 633 9.80 -0.40 31.60
N ASP A 634 8.91 -0.72 32.53
CA ASP A 634 7.67 0.04 32.75
C ASP A 634 8.00 1.48 33.19
N LYS A 635 9.03 1.65 34.04
CA LYS A 635 9.58 2.95 34.43
C LYS A 635 10.15 3.74 33.23
N ALA A 636 10.87 3.09 32.32
CA ALA A 636 11.36 3.72 31.09
C ALA A 636 10.21 4.16 30.16
N CYS A 637 9.18 3.31 30.00
CA CYS A 637 8.01 3.60 29.17
C CYS A 637 7.10 4.67 29.76
N THR A 638 7.00 4.78 31.10
CA THR A 638 6.19 5.83 31.76
C THR A 638 6.88 7.19 31.80
N ILE A 639 8.21 7.24 31.96
CA ILE A 639 8.93 8.51 32.21
C ILE A 639 9.56 9.09 30.95
N ASN A 640 10.09 8.24 30.05
CA ASN A 640 10.94 8.70 28.94
C ASN A 640 10.56 8.05 27.60
N LEU A 641 9.25 7.89 27.36
CA LEU A 641 8.69 7.20 26.19
C LEU A 641 9.29 7.69 24.87
N VAL A 642 9.45 9.00 24.69
CA VAL A 642 9.99 9.64 23.47
C VAL A 642 11.37 9.13 23.05
N ASN A 643 12.20 8.66 23.99
CA ASN A 643 13.54 8.16 23.69
C ASN A 643 13.64 6.62 23.67
N GLN A 644 12.51 5.89 23.77
CA GLN A 644 12.49 4.43 23.72
C GLN A 644 12.12 3.90 22.34
N ASN A 645 12.78 2.83 21.91
CA ASN A 645 12.40 2.10 20.70
C ASN A 645 11.15 1.22 20.92
N ASN A 646 10.62 0.65 19.83
CA ASN A 646 9.42 -0.20 19.86
C ASN A 646 9.62 -1.60 20.47
N ILE A 647 10.86 -2.06 20.65
CA ILE A 647 11.21 -3.33 21.32
C ILE A 647 11.11 -3.17 22.84
N THR A 648 11.63 -2.05 23.37
CA THR A 648 11.60 -1.73 24.81
C THR A 648 10.20 -1.29 25.24
N CYS A 649 9.56 -0.39 24.48
CA CYS A 649 8.23 0.13 24.77
C CYS A 649 7.35 0.00 23.54
N PRO A 650 6.36 -0.93 23.53
CA PRO A 650 5.40 -1.08 22.45
C PRO A 650 4.77 0.25 22.04
N CYS A 651 4.44 0.41 20.76
CA CYS A 651 3.80 1.62 20.26
C CYS A 651 2.40 1.77 20.85
N LEU A 652 2.07 2.96 21.35
CA LEU A 652 0.72 3.26 21.85
C LEU A 652 -0.22 3.51 20.67
N SER A 653 -1.38 2.88 20.70
CA SER A 653 -2.46 2.97 19.71
C SER A 653 -2.84 4.40 19.31
N THR A 654 -2.92 5.31 20.28
CA THR A 654 -3.19 6.73 20.05
C THR A 654 -2.26 7.61 20.90
N GLY A 655 -1.82 8.73 20.33
CA GLY A 655 -1.00 9.71 21.03
C GLY A 655 0.45 9.31 21.32
N ASP A 656 0.98 8.23 20.73
CA ASP A 656 2.41 7.91 20.86
C ASP A 656 3.27 9.03 20.23
N PRO A 657 4.11 9.74 21.01
CA PRO A 657 4.90 10.86 20.49
C PRO A 657 5.99 10.42 19.49
N ARG A 658 6.22 9.11 19.33
CA ARG A 658 7.15 8.52 18.35
C ARG A 658 6.49 8.17 17.01
N ALA A 659 5.17 8.27 16.91
CA ALA A 659 4.43 7.92 15.70
C ALA A 659 4.89 8.77 14.50
N GLY A 660 5.18 8.12 13.37
CA GLY A 660 5.65 8.78 12.15
C GLY A 660 7.15 9.11 12.12
N GLN A 661 7.90 8.88 13.20
CA GLN A 661 9.36 9.08 13.25
C GLN A 661 10.16 7.79 12.97
N GLY A 662 9.56 6.83 12.27
CA GLY A 662 10.19 5.55 11.89
C GLY A 662 10.30 4.50 13.01
N GLN A 663 10.12 4.87 14.28
CA GLN A 663 10.07 3.91 15.41
C GLN A 663 8.67 3.29 15.57
N CYS A 664 7.62 4.08 15.37
CA CYS A 664 6.23 3.65 15.38
C CYS A 664 5.52 4.12 14.10
N PRO A 665 4.60 3.32 13.53
CA PRO A 665 3.84 3.72 12.35
C PRO A 665 2.99 4.95 12.66
N ALA A 666 2.81 5.83 11.68
CA ALA A 666 1.84 6.93 11.79
C ALA A 666 0.42 6.33 11.67
N TYR A 667 -0.41 6.43 12.69
CA TYR A 667 -1.77 5.90 12.63
C TYR A 667 -2.70 6.82 11.83
N CYS A 668 -3.63 6.22 11.08
CA CYS A 668 -4.59 6.98 10.27
C CYS A 668 -5.60 7.72 11.16
N ILE A 669 -6.00 8.92 10.72
CA ILE A 669 -7.04 9.73 11.36
C ILE A 669 -8.28 9.70 10.45
N LYS A 670 -9.47 9.55 11.03
CA LYS A 670 -10.73 9.52 10.28
C LYS A 670 -10.88 10.78 9.41
N GLY A 671 -11.14 10.59 8.11
CA GLY A 671 -11.20 11.68 7.11
C GLY A 671 -9.84 12.12 6.54
N TYR A 672 -8.71 11.60 7.05
CA TYR A 672 -7.35 11.87 6.58
C TYR A 672 -6.53 10.59 6.37
N ALA A 673 -7.20 9.46 6.11
CA ALA A 673 -6.54 8.22 5.73
C ALA A 673 -5.77 8.40 4.41
N ASN A 674 -4.66 7.68 4.27
CA ASN A 674 -3.84 7.67 3.06
C ASN A 674 -3.09 6.32 2.95
N THR A 675 -2.31 6.16 1.90
CA THR A 675 -1.54 4.93 1.65
C THR A 675 -0.51 4.63 2.73
N THR A 676 0.09 5.64 3.37
CA THR A 676 1.28 5.49 4.23
C THR A 676 0.97 5.36 5.73
N CYS A 677 -0.20 5.78 6.19
CA CYS A 677 -0.62 5.59 7.58
C CYS A 677 -1.04 4.13 7.89
N ALA A 678 -1.05 3.72 9.16
CA ALA A 678 -1.51 2.40 9.60
C ALA A 678 -2.88 2.47 10.29
N CYS A 679 -3.73 1.46 10.10
CA CYS A 679 -5.00 1.37 10.82
C CYS A 679 -4.79 0.75 12.21
N ASP A 680 -5.19 1.47 13.25
CA ASP A 680 -5.01 1.06 14.64
C ASP A 680 -6.06 0.01 15.07
N THR A 681 -5.59 -1.12 15.59
CA THR A 681 -6.43 -2.19 16.15
C THR A 681 -7.09 -1.81 17.47
N GLY A 682 -6.54 -0.84 18.21
CA GLY A 682 -7.04 -0.37 19.51
C GLY A 682 -7.99 0.83 19.44
N SER A 683 -8.20 1.43 18.27
CA SER A 683 -8.94 2.69 18.14
C SER A 683 -10.44 2.51 18.32
N THR A 684 -10.97 3.07 19.40
CA THR A 684 -12.42 3.15 19.66
C THR A 684 -13.12 4.21 18.79
N TYR A 685 -12.40 5.22 18.33
CA TYR A 685 -12.94 6.35 17.54
C TYR A 685 -12.86 6.12 16.03
N TYR A 686 -11.88 5.33 15.57
CA TYR A 686 -11.69 4.98 14.18
C TYR A 686 -11.35 3.50 14.03
N PRO A 687 -12.36 2.61 14.13
CA PRO A 687 -12.13 1.17 14.14
C PRO A 687 -11.39 0.68 12.90
N ILE A 688 -10.49 -0.28 13.08
CA ILE A 688 -9.64 -0.83 12.00
C ILE A 688 -10.43 -1.23 10.74
N ALA A 689 -11.64 -1.79 10.90
CA ALA A 689 -12.50 -2.14 9.78
C ALA A 689 -12.88 -0.91 8.92
N GLN A 690 -13.33 0.19 9.55
CA GLN A 690 -13.65 1.43 8.84
C GLN A 690 -12.40 2.06 8.23
N CYS A 691 -11.28 2.06 8.94
CA CYS A 691 -10.03 2.61 8.42
C CYS A 691 -9.52 1.85 7.17
N ASN A 692 -9.68 0.52 7.14
CA ASN A 692 -9.34 -0.29 5.98
C ASN A 692 -10.28 0.00 4.79
N ILE A 693 -11.58 0.18 5.03
CA ILE A 693 -12.55 0.60 4.00
C ILE A 693 -12.17 1.97 3.43
N ASP A 694 -12.00 2.98 4.29
CA ASP A 694 -11.63 4.34 3.88
C ASP A 694 -10.32 4.36 3.04
N LYS A 695 -9.35 3.50 3.38
CA LYS A 695 -8.13 3.29 2.56
C LYS A 695 -8.44 2.71 1.18
N LEU A 696 -9.27 1.68 1.09
CA LEU A 696 -9.66 1.07 -0.18
C LEU A 696 -10.41 2.06 -1.08
N CYS A 697 -11.24 2.94 -0.51
CA CYS A 697 -11.88 4.04 -1.23
C CYS A 697 -10.88 5.03 -1.88
N ILE A 698 -9.64 5.09 -1.38
CA ILE A 698 -8.58 5.96 -1.92
C ILE A 698 -7.70 5.20 -2.91
N THR A 699 -7.36 3.93 -2.64
CA THR A 699 -6.37 3.18 -3.43
C THR A 699 -6.96 2.35 -4.55
N ASP A 700 -8.20 1.89 -4.41
CA ASP A 700 -8.80 0.89 -5.29
C ASP A 700 -10.31 1.11 -5.48
N LEU A 701 -10.70 2.37 -5.65
CA LEU A 701 -12.10 2.82 -5.71
C LEU A 701 -12.94 2.05 -6.74
N ILE A 702 -12.36 1.65 -7.88
CA ILE A 702 -13.05 0.96 -8.98
C ILE A 702 -13.63 -0.41 -8.60
N HIS A 703 -13.09 -1.08 -7.59
CA HIS A 703 -13.57 -2.38 -7.12
C HIS A 703 -14.50 -2.28 -5.89
N GLN A 704 -14.78 -1.07 -5.39
CA GLN A 704 -15.56 -0.88 -4.17
C GLN A 704 -17.05 -0.67 -4.44
N SER A 705 -17.89 -1.25 -3.59
CA SER A 705 -19.34 -1.05 -3.60
C SER A 705 -19.72 0.38 -3.18
N ILE A 706 -20.96 0.78 -3.46
CA ILE A 706 -21.53 2.04 -2.96
C ILE A 706 -21.76 2.04 -1.44
N THR A 707 -21.89 0.86 -0.82
CA THR A 707 -22.07 0.73 0.64
C THR A 707 -20.76 0.86 1.41
N ASP A 708 -19.64 0.44 0.81
CA ASP A 708 -18.31 0.57 1.42
C ASP A 708 -17.72 1.96 1.10
N CYS A 709 -17.84 2.40 -0.15
CA CYS A 709 -17.32 3.67 -0.63
C CYS A 709 -18.41 4.46 -1.36
N PRO A 710 -19.01 5.48 -0.72
CA PRO A 710 -19.98 6.37 -1.37
C PRO A 710 -19.47 6.92 -2.70
N CYS A 711 -20.39 7.21 -3.63
CA CYS A 711 -20.03 7.79 -4.92
C CYS A 711 -19.42 9.18 -4.74
N MET A 712 -18.27 9.43 -5.35
CA MET A 712 -17.64 10.74 -5.31
C MET A 712 -18.44 11.74 -6.15
N ILE A 713 -18.50 12.99 -5.69
CA ILE A 713 -19.22 14.09 -6.38
C ILE A 713 -18.41 14.69 -7.55
N GLN A 714 -17.19 14.21 -7.77
CA GLN A 714 -16.31 14.60 -8.86
C GLN A 714 -15.56 13.38 -9.38
N SER A 715 -15.64 13.15 -10.70
CA SER A 715 -14.82 12.19 -11.46
C SER A 715 -14.68 10.77 -10.85
N ASP A 716 -15.74 10.22 -10.23
CA ASP A 716 -15.77 8.84 -9.75
C ASP A 716 -15.66 7.88 -10.96
N PRO A 717 -14.63 7.01 -11.02
CA PRO A 717 -14.43 6.10 -12.14
C PRO A 717 -15.52 5.01 -12.25
N ARG A 718 -16.43 4.91 -11.27
CA ARG A 718 -17.61 4.02 -11.28
C ARG A 718 -18.88 4.69 -11.84
N ALA A 719 -18.82 5.98 -12.20
CA ALA A 719 -19.96 6.73 -12.71
C ALA A 719 -20.50 6.15 -14.03
N GLY A 720 -21.82 6.05 -14.16
CA GLY A 720 -22.49 5.39 -15.27
C GLY A 720 -22.60 3.86 -15.13
N GLY A 721 -22.14 3.29 -14.02
CA GLY A 721 -22.25 1.87 -13.69
C GLY A 721 -22.79 1.65 -12.27
N ILE A 722 -21.88 1.47 -11.31
CA ILE A 722 -22.23 1.30 -9.88
C ILE A 722 -22.69 2.64 -9.29
N CYS A 723 -22.07 3.74 -9.74
CA CYS A 723 -22.46 5.10 -9.38
C CYS A 723 -23.31 5.73 -10.49
N PRO A 724 -24.25 6.62 -10.14
CA PRO A 724 -25.00 7.39 -11.14
C PRO A 724 -24.07 8.11 -12.13
N ALA A 725 -24.50 8.24 -13.38
CA ALA A 725 -23.78 9.06 -14.36
C ALA A 725 -23.80 10.54 -13.95
N TYR A 726 -22.75 11.29 -14.29
CA TYR A 726 -22.78 12.74 -14.17
C TYR A 726 -23.63 13.34 -15.29
N CYS A 727 -24.38 14.41 -14.99
CA CYS A 727 -25.08 15.16 -16.01
C CYS A 727 -24.06 15.95 -16.85
N THR A 728 -23.96 15.66 -18.15
CA THR A 728 -22.96 16.24 -19.07
C THR A 728 -23.44 17.49 -19.79
N SER A 729 -24.76 17.64 -19.95
CA SER A 729 -25.41 18.79 -20.59
C SER A 729 -26.85 18.92 -20.12
N LYS A 730 -27.52 20.03 -20.47
CA LYS A 730 -28.94 20.25 -20.16
C LYS A 730 -29.87 19.26 -20.87
N ASP A 731 -29.56 18.95 -22.13
CA ASP A 731 -30.37 18.06 -22.98
C ASP A 731 -30.25 16.59 -22.57
N GLU A 732 -29.21 16.24 -21.82
CA GLU A 732 -28.94 14.91 -21.28
C GLU A 732 -29.29 14.77 -19.79
N ILE A 733 -29.95 15.77 -19.17
CA ILE A 733 -30.44 15.62 -17.80
C ILE A 733 -31.47 14.49 -17.74
N THR A 734 -31.18 13.51 -16.89
CA THR A 734 -32.13 12.50 -16.44
C THR A 734 -32.41 12.71 -14.95
N LEU A 735 -33.54 12.21 -14.46
CA LEU A 735 -33.86 12.23 -13.03
C LEU A 735 -32.73 11.62 -12.16
N ASN A 736 -31.98 10.66 -12.73
CA ASN A 736 -30.99 9.86 -12.04
C ASN A 736 -29.54 10.38 -12.17
N CYS A 737 -29.23 11.32 -13.09
CA CYS A 737 -27.86 11.84 -13.19
C CYS A 737 -27.50 12.78 -12.02
N VAL A 738 -26.22 12.89 -11.68
CA VAL A 738 -25.71 13.74 -10.58
C VAL A 738 -24.95 14.94 -11.14
N CYS A 739 -25.12 16.12 -10.53
CA CYS A 739 -24.38 17.32 -10.92
C CYS A 739 -22.96 17.28 -10.34
N GLU A 740 -21.95 17.30 -11.21
CA GLU A 740 -20.55 17.13 -10.81
C GLU A 740 -19.98 18.44 -10.22
N THR A 741 -19.40 18.34 -9.01
CA THR A 741 -18.73 19.48 -8.36
C THR A 741 -17.45 19.86 -9.10
N GLY A 742 -17.34 21.12 -9.49
CA GLY A 742 -16.18 21.64 -10.21
C GLY A 742 -16.13 21.34 -11.71
N SER A 743 -17.21 20.79 -12.30
CA SER A 743 -17.27 20.58 -13.75
C SER A 743 -17.13 21.88 -14.54
N SER A 744 -16.22 21.89 -15.51
CA SER A 744 -16.05 22.98 -16.47
C SER A 744 -17.01 22.90 -17.66
N ILE A 745 -17.59 21.72 -17.90
CA ILE A 745 -18.50 21.45 -19.02
C ILE A 745 -19.92 21.82 -18.64
N TYR A 746 -20.39 21.35 -17.48
CA TYR A 746 -21.71 21.69 -16.95
C TYR A 746 -21.63 22.09 -15.48
N PRO A 747 -21.36 23.38 -15.17
CA PRO A 747 -21.11 23.84 -13.82
C PRO A 747 -22.24 23.46 -12.85
N GLN A 748 -21.88 22.92 -11.67
CA GLN A 748 -22.82 22.36 -10.69
C GLN A 748 -24.06 23.24 -10.45
N ALA A 749 -23.87 24.53 -10.15
CA ALA A 749 -24.98 25.46 -9.86
C ALA A 749 -25.90 25.77 -11.07
N THR A 750 -25.47 25.43 -12.30
CA THR A 750 -26.30 25.48 -13.51
C THR A 750 -27.03 24.15 -13.68
N CYS A 751 -26.33 23.02 -13.54
CA CYS A 751 -26.91 21.68 -13.57
C CYS A 751 -28.02 21.48 -12.52
N GLU A 752 -27.77 21.89 -11.27
CA GLU A 752 -28.75 21.75 -10.17
C GLU A 752 -30.00 22.60 -10.44
N ARG A 753 -29.81 23.80 -10.98
CA ARG A 753 -30.91 24.71 -11.38
C ARG A 753 -31.73 24.12 -12.51
N ASP A 754 -31.09 23.71 -13.60
CA ASP A 754 -31.78 23.10 -14.75
C ASP A 754 -32.49 21.79 -14.36
N LYS A 755 -31.87 20.97 -13.50
CA LYS A 755 -32.50 19.75 -12.98
C LYS A 755 -33.71 20.07 -12.11
N LEU A 756 -33.65 21.12 -11.28
CA LEU A 756 -34.80 21.61 -10.51
C LEU A 756 -35.92 22.13 -11.43
N CYS A 757 -35.58 22.85 -12.51
CA CYS A 757 -36.54 23.29 -13.52
C CYS A 757 -37.21 22.13 -14.28
N ILE A 758 -36.54 20.98 -14.43
CA ILE A 758 -37.11 19.78 -15.08
C ILE A 758 -38.00 18.99 -14.11
N VAL A 759 -37.64 18.92 -12.83
CA VAL A 759 -38.34 18.08 -11.84
C VAL A 759 -39.54 18.79 -11.19
N ASP A 760 -39.46 20.09 -10.95
CA ASP A 760 -40.46 20.83 -10.15
C ASP A 760 -40.73 22.25 -10.66
N LEU A 761 -40.97 22.38 -11.98
CA LEU A 761 -41.11 23.69 -12.65
C LEU A 761 -42.18 24.60 -12.02
N ILE A 762 -43.28 24.03 -11.53
CA ILE A 762 -44.43 24.77 -11.01
C ILE A 762 -44.15 25.57 -9.73
N HIS A 763 -43.14 25.20 -8.95
CA HIS A 763 -42.75 25.92 -7.73
C HIS A 763 -41.52 26.82 -7.93
N GLN A 764 -40.93 26.88 -9.13
CA GLN A 764 -39.74 27.70 -9.38
C GLN A 764 -40.08 29.08 -9.96
N PRO A 765 -39.50 30.17 -9.40
CA PRO A 765 -39.70 31.51 -9.93
C PRO A 765 -39.05 31.67 -11.30
N ILE A 766 -39.57 32.60 -12.11
CA ILE A 766 -39.12 32.88 -13.48
C ILE A 766 -37.61 33.21 -13.54
N SER A 767 -37.10 33.88 -12.48
CA SER A 767 -35.68 34.23 -12.34
C SER A 767 -34.75 33.02 -12.18
N SER A 768 -35.26 31.88 -11.68
CA SER A 768 -34.51 30.62 -11.56
C SER A 768 -34.76 29.70 -12.76
N CYS A 769 -35.99 29.66 -13.26
CA CYS A 769 -36.41 28.82 -14.37
C CYS A 769 -37.18 29.67 -15.39
N PRO A 770 -36.59 30.02 -16.55
CA PRO A 770 -37.29 30.73 -17.62
C PRO A 770 -38.59 30.03 -18.03
N CYS A 771 -39.53 30.80 -18.57
CA CYS A 771 -40.79 30.24 -19.07
C CYS A 771 -40.54 29.40 -20.34
N LEU A 772 -41.21 28.25 -20.44
CA LEU A 772 -41.19 27.40 -21.63
C LEU A 772 -42.01 28.08 -22.74
N GLU A 773 -41.51 28.06 -23.97
CA GLU A 773 -42.20 28.66 -25.13
C GLU A 773 -43.54 27.97 -25.45
N PHE A 774 -43.71 26.71 -25.01
CA PHE A 774 -44.93 25.93 -25.21
C PHE A 774 -45.26 25.12 -23.95
N ASN A 775 -46.54 25.16 -23.53
CA ASN A 775 -47.10 24.38 -22.43
C ASN A 775 -46.32 24.50 -21.10
N ASP A 776 -45.88 25.70 -20.71
CA ASP A 776 -45.40 25.92 -19.34
C ASP A 776 -46.54 25.61 -18.35
N PRO A 777 -46.33 24.74 -17.33
CA PRO A 777 -47.36 24.39 -16.37
C PRO A 777 -47.61 25.48 -15.31
N ARG A 778 -46.83 26.57 -15.30
CA ARG A 778 -47.12 27.78 -14.52
C ARG A 778 -48.16 28.61 -15.26
N ASP A 779 -49.10 29.19 -14.51
CA ASP A 779 -50.25 29.91 -15.06
C ASP A 779 -49.86 31.07 -16.01
N GLU A 780 -50.71 31.36 -17.01
CA GLU A 780 -50.44 32.38 -18.03
C GLU A 780 -50.18 33.78 -17.44
N SER A 781 -50.70 34.06 -16.24
CA SER A 781 -50.47 35.31 -15.50
C SER A 781 -49.00 35.52 -15.08
N VAL A 782 -48.20 34.45 -15.02
CA VAL A 782 -46.80 34.48 -14.59
C VAL A 782 -45.85 34.73 -15.77
N CYS A 783 -46.15 34.18 -16.96
CA CYS A 783 -45.18 34.06 -18.05
C CYS A 783 -45.34 35.04 -19.24
N LYS A 784 -46.31 35.97 -19.21
CA LYS A 784 -46.50 36.96 -20.29
C LYS A 784 -45.65 38.23 -20.09
N PRO A 785 -44.97 38.73 -21.15
CA PRO A 785 -44.36 40.07 -21.11
C PRO A 785 -45.43 41.16 -21.02
N LEU A 786 -45.16 42.21 -20.23
CA LEU A 786 -45.88 43.48 -20.34
C LEU A 786 -45.33 44.24 -21.54
N ASP A 787 -46.09 44.24 -22.66
CA ASP A 787 -45.79 45.10 -23.80
C ASP A 787 -45.71 46.57 -23.35
N SER A 788 -44.56 47.18 -23.63
CA SER A 788 -44.21 48.51 -23.13
C SER A 788 -44.50 49.58 -24.18
N ASP A 789 -45.42 50.50 -23.88
CA ASP A 789 -45.63 51.73 -24.67
C ASP A 789 -44.70 52.86 -24.14
N PRO A 790 -43.75 53.38 -24.93
CA PRO A 790 -42.66 54.20 -24.39
C PRO A 790 -42.89 55.71 -24.50
N THR A 791 -43.63 56.30 -23.55
CA THR A 791 -43.61 57.77 -23.30
C THR A 791 -43.99 58.12 -21.86
N ASP A 792 -43.01 58.36 -20.98
CA ASP A 792 -42.58 59.70 -20.53
C ASP A 792 -41.55 59.60 -19.37
N PRO A 793 -40.60 60.55 -19.18
CA PRO A 793 -39.61 60.51 -18.11
C PRO A 793 -39.94 61.43 -16.93
N ILE A 794 -39.88 60.92 -15.69
CA ILE A 794 -39.89 61.75 -14.46
C ILE A 794 -38.74 61.34 -13.53
N ILE A 795 -38.21 62.33 -12.79
CA ILE A 795 -36.90 62.38 -12.15
C ILE A 795 -37.06 62.83 -10.67
N LEU A 796 -36.22 62.30 -9.75
CA LEU A 796 -36.01 62.69 -8.33
C LEU A 796 -37.23 62.47 -7.37
N ASP A 797 -37.11 62.28 -6.05
CA ASP A 797 -35.98 62.12 -5.09
C ASP A 797 -36.48 61.29 -3.86
N PRO A 798 -35.65 60.88 -2.87
CA PRO A 798 -36.06 60.00 -1.77
C PRO A 798 -36.49 60.72 -0.47
N SER A 799 -37.32 60.07 0.36
CA SER A 799 -37.24 60.23 1.83
C SER A 799 -37.93 59.12 2.63
N GLU A 800 -37.29 58.76 3.75
CA GLU A 800 -37.82 58.36 5.07
C GLU A 800 -38.83 57.21 5.32
N LYS A 801 -38.35 56.25 6.14
CA LYS A 801 -38.91 55.70 7.41
C LYS A 801 -40.20 54.85 7.43
N ASP A 802 -40.03 53.60 7.89
CA ASP A 802 -40.66 52.94 9.07
C ASP A 802 -41.73 53.73 9.85
N PRO A 803 -42.77 53.07 10.45
CA PRO A 803 -42.52 52.00 11.43
C PRO A 803 -43.64 50.92 11.67
N GLU A 804 -43.43 50.15 12.76
CA GLU A 804 -44.35 49.28 13.54
C GLU A 804 -44.71 47.89 12.94
N THR A 805 -44.30 46.73 13.47
CA THR A 805 -44.29 46.07 14.82
C THR A 805 -45.47 45.12 15.09
N ASP A 806 -45.23 44.21 16.05
CA ASP A 806 -46.16 43.27 16.71
C ASP A 806 -46.45 41.92 15.98
N GLN A 807 -46.44 40.75 16.65
CA GLN A 807 -46.26 40.46 18.08
C GLN A 807 -45.90 38.97 18.36
N GLU A 808 -45.21 38.71 19.49
CA GLU A 808 -45.29 37.52 20.38
C GLU A 808 -45.00 36.10 19.82
N GLN A 809 -44.55 35.09 20.58
CA GLN A 809 -44.02 34.86 21.94
C GLN A 809 -43.31 33.48 21.84
N GLY A 810 -42.30 33.07 22.60
CA GLY A 810 -41.59 33.67 23.71
C GLY A 810 -40.64 32.64 24.36
N SER A 811 -39.74 33.16 25.20
CA SER A 811 -39.27 32.58 26.48
C SER A 811 -38.63 31.16 26.51
N GLY A 812 -37.38 30.97 26.97
CA GLY A 812 -36.35 31.96 27.33
C GLY A 812 -35.30 31.45 28.34
N SER A 813 -34.26 32.28 28.54
CA SER A 813 -33.31 32.28 29.68
C SER A 813 -32.28 31.11 29.77
N LYS A 814 -30.99 31.34 30.12
CA LYS A 814 -30.25 32.60 30.41
C LYS A 814 -28.72 32.35 30.37
N GLN A 815 -27.95 33.34 29.90
CA GLN A 815 -26.75 34.00 30.50
C GLN A 815 -25.59 33.13 31.10
N ASP A 816 -24.30 33.48 31.04
CA ASP A 816 -23.50 34.70 30.71
C ASP A 816 -22.06 34.24 30.28
N ASP A 817 -21.14 34.98 29.66
CA ASP A 817 -21.12 36.22 28.83
C ASP A 817 -19.69 36.34 28.17
N GLU A 818 -19.38 37.48 27.55
CA GLU A 818 -18.06 38.06 27.18
C GLU A 818 -17.30 37.58 25.91
N LYS A 819 -17.63 38.29 24.81
CA LYS A 819 -16.73 39.27 24.16
C LYS A 819 -15.34 38.81 23.70
N LYS A 820 -15.27 38.36 22.44
CA LYS A 820 -14.02 38.22 21.68
C LYS A 820 -13.58 39.57 21.08
N THR A 821 -12.31 39.95 21.24
CA THR A 821 -11.72 41.14 20.60
C THR A 821 -10.63 40.69 19.63
N GLU A 822 -10.58 41.26 18.43
CA GLU A 822 -9.51 41.01 17.46
C GLU A 822 -8.25 41.82 17.78
N LYS A 823 -7.07 41.23 17.51
CA LYS A 823 -5.85 42.01 17.21
C LYS A 823 -4.83 41.18 16.44
N GLU A 824 -4.17 41.81 15.48
CA GLU A 824 -3.08 41.28 14.66
C GLU A 824 -1.71 41.23 15.39
N GLU A 825 -0.67 40.85 14.62
CA GLU A 825 0.78 40.89 14.90
C GLU A 825 1.40 39.65 15.59
N SER A 826 2.62 39.18 15.28
CA SER A 826 3.65 39.61 14.29
C SER A 826 4.60 38.44 13.91
N LYS A 827 5.41 38.60 12.86
CA LYS A 827 6.38 37.61 12.33
C LYS A 827 7.77 37.71 13.01
N THR A 828 8.20 36.70 13.76
CA THR A 828 9.60 36.61 14.27
C THR A 828 10.13 35.17 14.45
N PHE A 829 10.22 34.37 13.37
CA PHE A 829 10.96 33.09 13.39
C PHE A 829 11.82 32.88 12.14
N ASN A 830 13.03 33.45 12.12
CA ASN A 830 14.07 33.03 11.15
C ASN A 830 15.54 33.32 11.57
N MET A 831 15.81 33.52 12.87
CA MET A 831 17.16 33.91 13.37
C MET A 831 17.82 32.93 14.36
N ILE A 832 17.21 31.79 14.67
CA ILE A 832 17.71 30.84 15.68
C ILE A 832 18.47 29.64 15.07
N TRP A 833 18.17 29.25 13.83
CA TRP A 833 18.77 28.07 13.20
C TRP A 833 20.25 28.21 12.80
N ILE A 834 20.75 29.43 12.60
CA ILE A 834 22.14 29.67 12.16
C ILE A 834 23.15 29.47 13.32
N ILE A 835 22.74 29.67 14.57
CA ILE A 835 23.63 29.59 15.74
C ILE A 835 24.05 28.14 16.04
N PHE A 836 23.16 27.16 15.87
CA PHE A 836 23.47 25.75 16.15
C PHE A 836 24.48 25.14 15.17
N ILE A 837 24.47 25.54 13.91
CA ILE A 837 25.42 25.03 12.89
C ILE A 837 26.86 25.48 13.21
N VAL A 838 27.05 26.74 13.65
CA VAL A 838 28.38 27.27 13.98
C VAL A 838 28.99 26.57 15.21
N ILE A 839 28.17 26.28 16.23
CA ILE A 839 28.64 25.57 17.44
C ILE A 839 29.00 24.10 17.12
N GLY A 840 28.23 23.43 16.27
CA GLY A 840 28.50 22.04 15.86
C GLY A 840 29.84 21.88 15.14
N VAL A 841 30.17 22.79 14.20
CA VAL A 841 31.43 22.74 13.45
C VAL A 841 32.65 22.97 14.35
N LEU A 842 32.55 23.88 15.33
CA LEU A 842 33.62 24.15 16.31
C LEU A 842 33.94 22.94 17.19
N ALA A 843 32.93 22.16 17.59
CA ALA A 843 33.14 20.94 18.38
C ALA A 843 33.89 19.84 17.60
N VAL A 844 33.58 19.66 16.32
CA VAL A 844 34.24 18.64 15.47
C VAL A 844 35.73 18.97 15.25
N VAL A 845 36.07 20.25 15.03
CA VAL A 845 37.47 20.69 14.87
C VAL A 845 38.30 20.42 16.14
N LEU A 846 37.73 20.63 17.32
CA LEU A 846 38.40 20.36 18.60
C LEU A 846 38.63 18.87 18.88
N ILE A 847 37.74 17.99 18.40
CA ILE A 847 37.91 16.54 18.52
C ILE A 847 39.03 16.05 17.59
N ILE A 848 39.04 16.50 16.33
CA ILE A 848 40.09 16.11 15.36
C ILE A 848 41.48 16.59 15.83
N GLY A 849 41.57 17.80 16.39
CA GLY A 849 42.82 18.34 16.94
C GLY A 849 43.41 17.53 18.11
N LYS A 850 42.58 16.83 18.90
CA LYS A 850 43.07 15.96 20.00
C LYS A 850 43.61 14.61 19.52
N VAL A 851 43.07 14.06 18.43
CA VAL A 851 43.50 12.75 17.92
C VAL A 851 44.88 12.81 17.26
N ILE A 852 45.23 13.93 16.63
CA ILE A 852 46.53 14.09 15.94
C ILE A 852 47.71 14.20 16.94
N ASN A 853 47.46 14.70 18.16
CA ASN A 853 48.50 14.93 19.16
C ASN A 853 48.93 13.67 19.96
N PHE A 854 48.39 12.49 19.65
CA PHE A 854 48.69 11.23 20.36
C PHE A 854 49.63 10.28 19.59
N ASN A 855 50.20 10.71 18.46
CA ASN A 855 51.10 9.92 17.61
C ASN A 855 52.51 10.54 17.44
N ILE A 856 52.91 11.45 18.34
CA ILE A 856 54.31 11.93 18.46
C ILE A 856 54.72 11.95 19.93
N ILE A 857 55.21 10.80 20.41
CA ILE A 857 56.31 10.57 21.38
C ILE A 857 56.63 9.07 21.35
#